data_AF-A0A660VSI3-F1
#
_entry.id   AF-A0A660VSI3-F1
#
_cell.length_a   1.000
_cell.length_b   1.000
_cell.length_c   1.000
_cell.angle_alpha   90.00
_cell.angle_beta   90.00
_cell.angle_gamma   90.00
#
_symmetry.space_group_name_H-M   'P 1'
#
loop_
_entity.id
_entity.type
_entity.pdbx_description
1 polymer ?
#
loop_
_entity_poly.entity_id
_entity_poly.type
_entity_poly.pdbx_seq_one_letter_code
_entity_poly.pdbx_strand_id
1 'polypeptide(L)'
;MIERPENSPRPASRGVALQVTLEERSGRELRELLSFWDGQSRAELPDQRLVGELRRSMSSEKAVRKRLKFLSKKLVDLLKFFLRGDGYRADLAHVTGTKSFSYLSPFELKAAVNALIKRGFLFVPNDNGRASQDNERSNETFLVPCELGDVLQAFIWDDDRSVEEIFSLRGQLSRLVDRQDLNELLSDSLGQPVSCESHADAAALLSEREAVAARLAGVPKKHHELLRLVALSYGGIASRSAMQKHHKSLSRWKRKELQELLETELLGTVRHVSLGEYGIHQFDEALVLFGEVVPVLRELLSPEPAAPDLARSLGVDLITDISVFLSFIEHNPIKLTLSGKVYRTAVRKLEDAFILPRTSGVGGDWLFHYLFDFAMAQALITRGDGRNVKLTIKGRSWDRTPLERKLARLLTFSCSNWTSVVEPFHGERLLNLYLEQIKQLPVGAWVDLNAPAFDARNAYFADLDTYAVRDCFQSRYQFAQQAGMRDPTQLAKALSAWARERLFLFGLVDVGELDGKPAWMRLTALGAKALGVESPSASEAGDSPLIVNPDFEVILFPDDETYDLITALDRFADRLSSDSAYRYKITETSVEKAVSEGLESAAILRTLSEHSRVEVPQNVIYSIGQWAGKVKFVTQSVVSLVRGRTKEVVDRILHDETIKPFVLERLSATTLLMSQELSRDELTRLLEPLGVFLESGDG
;
A
#
# COMPACT_ATOMS: atom_id res chain seq x y z
N MET A 1 16.85 26.61 -39.15
CA MET A 1 15.60 26.70 -39.95
C MET A 1 15.08 25.28 -40.03
N ILE A 2 14.22 24.92 -39.07
CA ILE A 2 13.75 23.55 -38.87
C ILE A 2 12.23 23.63 -38.99
N GLU A 3 11.66 22.79 -39.86
CA GLU A 3 10.24 22.72 -40.14
C GLU A 3 9.49 22.29 -38.87
N ARG A 4 8.43 23.05 -38.53
CA ARG A 4 7.56 22.76 -37.40
C ARG A 4 6.78 21.47 -37.66
N PRO A 5 6.55 20.60 -36.66
CA PRO A 5 5.66 19.45 -36.80
C PRO A 5 4.23 19.92 -37.13
N GLU A 6 3.57 19.22 -38.05
CA GLU A 6 2.25 19.53 -38.64
C GLU A 6 1.07 19.57 -37.64
N ASN A 7 1.32 19.37 -36.35
CA ASN A 7 0.34 19.47 -35.25
C ASN A 7 0.46 20.76 -34.41
N SER A 8 1.19 21.76 -34.89
CA SER A 8 1.04 23.14 -34.37
C SER A 8 -0.29 23.72 -34.89
N PRO A 9 -1.12 24.40 -34.06
CA PRO A 9 -2.37 24.98 -34.56
C PRO A 9 -2.03 25.95 -35.70
N ARG A 10 -2.46 25.60 -36.91
CA ARG A 10 -2.52 26.55 -38.03
C ARG A 10 -3.31 27.77 -37.53
N PRO A 11 -2.92 29.01 -37.90
CA PRO A 11 -3.68 30.19 -37.48
C PRO A 11 -5.13 29.98 -37.92
N ALA A 12 -6.01 29.77 -36.94
CA ALA A 12 -7.41 29.46 -37.18
C ALA A 12 -7.99 30.53 -38.11
N SER A 13 -8.67 30.12 -39.18
CA SER A 13 -9.61 31.00 -39.85
C SER A 13 -10.49 31.62 -38.76
N ARG A 14 -10.51 32.96 -38.64
CA ARG A 14 -11.26 33.67 -37.57
C ARG A 14 -12.64 33.04 -37.42
N GLY A 15 -12.87 32.28 -36.36
CA GLY A 15 -14.18 31.69 -36.09
C GLY A 15 -15.19 32.79 -35.76
N VAL A 16 -16.42 32.39 -35.47
CA VAL A 16 -17.50 33.37 -35.22
C VAL A 16 -17.35 33.95 -33.81
N ALA A 17 -17.39 35.29 -33.70
CA ALA A 17 -17.31 35.98 -32.43
C ALA A 17 -18.57 35.75 -31.59
N LEU A 18 -18.40 35.57 -30.29
CA LEU A 18 -19.46 35.33 -29.30
C LEU A 18 -20.51 36.44 -29.34
N GLN A 19 -20.07 37.70 -29.48
CA GLN A 19 -21.00 38.83 -29.60
C GLN A 19 -21.97 38.67 -30.78
N VAL A 20 -21.46 38.29 -31.96
CA VAL A 20 -22.28 38.13 -33.17
C VAL A 20 -23.32 37.04 -32.95
N THR A 21 -22.91 35.89 -32.39
CA THR A 21 -23.84 34.77 -32.12
C THR A 21 -24.89 35.06 -31.05
N LEU A 22 -24.63 36.03 -30.15
CA LEU A 22 -25.57 36.44 -29.12
C LEU A 22 -26.55 37.51 -29.64
N GLU A 23 -26.09 38.44 -30.48
CA GLU A 23 -26.94 39.48 -31.09
C GLU A 23 -28.02 38.91 -32.02
N GLU A 24 -27.80 37.71 -32.56
CA GLU A 24 -28.75 36.99 -33.41
C GLU A 24 -29.84 36.24 -32.63
N ARG A 25 -29.75 36.17 -31.30
CA ARG A 25 -30.72 35.46 -30.45
C ARG A 25 -31.90 36.34 -30.06
N SER A 26 -33.06 35.72 -29.85
CA SER A 26 -34.22 36.45 -29.32
C SER A 26 -33.99 36.89 -27.87
N GLY A 27 -34.57 38.03 -27.47
CA GLY A 27 -34.49 38.52 -26.09
C GLY A 27 -35.04 37.53 -25.04
N ARG A 28 -35.85 36.54 -25.44
CA ARG A 28 -36.27 35.43 -24.57
C ARG A 28 -35.13 34.43 -24.33
N GLU A 29 -34.44 34.00 -25.39
CA GLU A 29 -33.31 33.08 -25.28
C GLU A 29 -32.13 33.69 -24.52
N LEU A 30 -31.85 34.98 -24.74
CA LEU A 30 -30.81 35.70 -24.00
C LEU A 30 -31.07 35.70 -22.49
N ARG A 31 -32.34 35.83 -22.07
CA ARG A 31 -32.72 35.73 -20.64
C ARG A 31 -32.57 34.32 -20.08
N GLU A 32 -32.94 33.30 -20.85
CA GLU A 32 -32.76 31.90 -20.44
C GLU A 32 -31.28 31.55 -20.28
N LEU A 33 -30.43 31.99 -21.21
CA LEU A 33 -28.98 31.85 -21.11
C LEU A 33 -28.41 32.59 -19.90
N LEU A 34 -28.81 33.85 -19.67
CA LEU A 34 -28.27 34.62 -18.56
C LEU A 34 -28.63 33.98 -17.21
N SER A 35 -29.87 33.45 -17.08
CA SER A 35 -30.29 32.67 -15.92
C SER A 35 -29.39 31.46 -15.67
N PHE A 36 -29.06 30.72 -16.74
CA PHE A 36 -28.12 29.60 -16.64
C PHE A 36 -26.70 30.03 -16.29
N TRP A 37 -26.18 31.12 -16.85
CA TRP A 37 -24.77 31.51 -16.73
C TRP A 37 -24.45 32.30 -15.46
N ASP A 38 -25.27 33.28 -15.10
CA ASP A 38 -25.01 34.21 -13.99
C ASP A 38 -25.59 33.72 -12.65
N GLY A 39 -26.68 32.95 -12.67
CA GLY A 39 -27.29 32.36 -11.47
C GLY A 39 -27.92 33.36 -10.48
N GLN A 40 -27.74 34.67 -10.69
CA GLN A 40 -28.44 35.75 -10.00
C GLN A 40 -28.71 36.91 -10.96
N SER A 41 -29.96 37.13 -11.41
CA SER A 41 -30.66 38.41 -11.27
C SER A 41 -32.04 38.40 -11.96
N ARG A 42 -33.00 39.05 -11.30
CA ARG A 42 -34.45 39.17 -11.60
C ARG A 42 -34.81 40.56 -12.17
N ALA A 43 -34.02 41.13 -13.08
CA ALA A 43 -34.31 42.44 -13.67
C ALA A 43 -34.52 42.36 -15.19
N GLU A 44 -35.55 43.04 -15.70
CA GLU A 44 -35.78 43.24 -17.14
C GLU A 44 -34.70 44.17 -17.70
N LEU A 45 -33.62 43.59 -18.21
CA LEU A 45 -32.56 44.31 -18.91
C LEU A 45 -32.89 44.42 -20.41
N PRO A 46 -32.56 45.55 -21.06
CA PRO A 46 -32.61 45.65 -22.54
C PRO A 46 -31.67 44.63 -23.21
N ASP A 47 -32.03 44.15 -24.40
CA ASP A 47 -31.30 43.10 -25.12
C ASP A 47 -29.80 43.38 -25.29
N GLN A 48 -29.41 44.64 -25.57
CA GLN A 48 -28.00 45.04 -25.67
C GLN A 48 -27.21 44.85 -24.37
N ARG A 49 -27.84 45.06 -23.20
CA ARG A 49 -27.19 44.79 -21.91
C ARG A 49 -27.13 43.30 -21.59
N LEU A 50 -28.12 42.51 -22.02
CA LEU A 50 -28.10 41.05 -21.88
C LEU A 50 -26.94 40.42 -22.64
N VAL A 51 -26.70 40.85 -23.89
CA VAL A 51 -25.55 40.41 -24.70
C VAL A 51 -24.22 40.75 -24.00
N GLY A 52 -24.09 41.96 -23.44
CA GLY A 52 -22.89 42.39 -22.74
C GLY A 52 -22.55 41.55 -21.51
N GLU A 53 -23.53 41.25 -20.66
CA GLU A 53 -23.33 40.41 -19.45
C GLU A 53 -23.06 38.95 -19.80
N LEU A 54 -23.78 38.39 -20.79
CA LEU A 54 -23.51 37.05 -21.29
C LEU A 54 -22.10 36.93 -21.87
N ARG A 55 -21.67 37.89 -22.70
CA ARG A 55 -20.30 37.91 -23.23
C ARG A 55 -19.27 37.93 -22.11
N ARG A 56 -19.48 38.74 -21.07
CA ARG A 56 -18.58 38.80 -19.90
C ARG A 56 -18.55 37.47 -19.14
N SER A 57 -19.70 36.84 -18.90
CA SER A 57 -19.79 35.58 -18.15
C SER A 57 -19.23 34.40 -18.95
N MET A 58 -19.59 34.29 -20.23
CA MET A 58 -19.17 33.20 -21.12
C MET A 58 -17.71 33.31 -21.59
N SER A 59 -17.08 34.46 -21.44
CA SER A 59 -15.63 34.64 -21.65
C SER A 59 -14.82 34.60 -20.34
N SER A 60 -15.47 34.35 -19.20
CA SER A 60 -14.81 34.31 -17.88
C SER A 60 -14.45 32.88 -17.50
N GLU A 61 -13.15 32.65 -17.31
CA GLU A 61 -12.58 31.37 -16.86
C GLU A 61 -13.34 30.76 -15.67
N LYS A 62 -13.60 31.56 -14.63
CA LYS A 62 -14.26 31.11 -13.40
C LYS A 62 -15.71 30.69 -13.65
N ALA A 63 -16.43 31.41 -14.49
CA ALA A 63 -17.84 31.15 -14.78
C ALA A 63 -18.00 29.93 -15.69
N VAL A 64 -17.22 29.86 -16.78
CA VAL A 64 -17.19 28.69 -17.69
C VAL A 64 -16.88 27.42 -16.94
N ARG A 65 -15.83 27.42 -16.09
CA ARG A 65 -15.46 26.26 -15.29
C ARG A 65 -16.56 25.81 -14.32
N LYS A 66 -17.30 26.75 -13.72
CA LYS A 66 -18.44 26.43 -12.85
C LYS A 66 -19.57 25.77 -13.64
N ARG A 67 -19.83 26.22 -14.88
CA ARG A 67 -20.90 25.69 -15.74
C ARG A 67 -20.55 24.37 -16.40
N LEU A 68 -19.27 24.16 -16.75
CA LEU A 68 -18.77 22.90 -17.29
C LEU A 68 -19.04 21.71 -16.34
N LYS A 69 -18.95 21.92 -15.01
CA LYS A 69 -19.27 20.91 -13.98
C LYS A 69 -20.72 20.39 -14.00
N PHE A 70 -21.65 21.11 -14.63
CA PHE A 70 -23.05 20.70 -14.76
C PHE A 70 -23.33 19.94 -16.07
N LEU A 71 -22.32 19.74 -16.92
CA LEU A 71 -22.44 18.92 -18.11
C LEU A 71 -22.08 17.47 -17.78
N SER A 72 -22.82 16.52 -18.34
CA SER A 72 -22.44 15.12 -18.29
C SER A 72 -21.23 14.85 -19.19
N LYS A 73 -20.49 13.77 -18.92
CA LYS A 73 -19.33 13.33 -19.73
C LYS A 73 -19.65 13.31 -21.24
N LYS A 74 -20.80 12.74 -21.60
CA LYS A 74 -21.32 12.74 -22.98
C LYS A 74 -21.36 14.12 -23.65
N LEU A 75 -21.79 15.16 -22.92
CA LEU A 75 -21.86 16.53 -23.45
C LEU A 75 -20.48 17.19 -23.53
N VAL A 76 -19.58 16.85 -22.61
CA VAL A 76 -18.19 17.33 -22.63
C VAL A 76 -17.42 16.70 -23.78
N ASP A 77 -17.58 15.40 -24.04
CA ASP A 77 -16.95 14.71 -25.17
C ASP A 77 -17.45 15.28 -26.51
N LEU A 78 -18.74 15.61 -26.59
CA LEU A 78 -19.31 16.27 -27.76
C LEU A 78 -18.73 17.68 -27.94
N LEU A 79 -18.59 18.48 -26.87
CA LEU A 79 -17.90 19.77 -26.91
C LEU A 79 -16.43 19.64 -27.35
N LYS A 80 -15.71 18.63 -26.83
CA LYS A 80 -14.35 18.29 -27.24
C LYS A 80 -14.26 18.13 -28.76
N PHE A 81 -15.22 17.42 -29.34
CA PHE A 81 -15.27 17.19 -30.78
C PHE A 81 -15.37 18.51 -31.58
N PHE A 82 -16.32 19.39 -31.24
CA PHE A 82 -16.51 20.67 -31.96
C PHE A 82 -15.28 21.57 -31.91
N LEU A 83 -14.64 21.64 -30.74
CA LEU A 83 -13.46 22.46 -30.50
C LEU A 83 -12.18 21.92 -31.16
N ARG A 84 -12.17 20.68 -31.67
CA ARG A 84 -11.10 20.15 -32.56
C ARG A 84 -11.28 20.59 -34.01
N GLY A 85 -12.47 21.01 -34.41
CA GLY A 85 -12.77 21.45 -35.77
C GLY A 85 -12.24 22.85 -36.06
N ASP A 86 -11.92 23.14 -37.33
CA ASP A 86 -11.43 24.46 -37.76
C ASP A 86 -12.44 25.56 -37.44
N GLY A 87 -12.03 26.56 -36.65
CA GLY A 87 -12.94 27.61 -36.18
C GLY A 87 -14.02 27.12 -35.20
N TYR A 88 -13.73 26.02 -34.49
CA TYR A 88 -14.61 25.35 -33.52
C TYR A 88 -15.96 24.91 -34.09
N ARG A 89 -15.99 24.50 -35.36
CA ARG A 89 -17.20 24.09 -36.08
C ARG A 89 -17.16 22.61 -36.47
N ALA A 90 -18.32 21.97 -36.52
CA ALA A 90 -18.47 20.66 -37.13
C ALA A 90 -19.90 20.39 -37.62
N ASP A 91 -20.02 19.45 -38.56
CA ASP A 91 -21.29 19.01 -39.11
C ASP A 91 -21.83 17.82 -38.31
N LEU A 92 -23.13 17.79 -38.03
CA LEU A 92 -23.74 16.68 -37.28
C LEU A 92 -23.51 15.31 -37.95
N ALA A 93 -23.49 15.28 -39.29
CA ALA A 93 -23.19 14.08 -40.06
C ALA A 93 -21.77 13.54 -39.80
N HIS A 94 -20.80 14.44 -39.60
CA HIS A 94 -19.42 14.08 -39.25
C HIS A 94 -19.37 13.52 -37.82
N VAL A 95 -20.08 14.15 -36.88
CA VAL A 95 -20.16 13.67 -35.49
C VAL A 95 -20.74 12.24 -35.45
N THR A 96 -21.82 11.98 -36.19
CA THR A 96 -22.44 10.65 -36.27
C THR A 96 -21.54 9.57 -36.88
N GLY A 97 -20.65 9.94 -37.81
CA GLY A 97 -19.73 9.00 -38.47
C GLY A 97 -18.51 8.64 -37.62
N THR A 98 -18.30 9.28 -36.47
CA THR A 98 -17.11 9.08 -35.64
C THR A 98 -17.31 7.92 -34.65
N LYS A 99 -16.31 7.02 -34.55
CA LYS A 99 -16.34 5.88 -33.61
C LYS A 99 -16.63 6.29 -32.16
N SER A 100 -16.18 7.47 -31.73
CA SER A 100 -16.38 8.00 -30.38
C SER A 100 -17.85 8.24 -29.98
N PHE A 101 -18.79 8.25 -30.93
CA PHE A 101 -20.21 8.44 -30.66
C PHE A 101 -21.08 7.31 -31.24
N SER A 102 -20.48 6.20 -31.69
CA SER A 102 -21.22 5.09 -32.32
C SER A 102 -22.18 4.36 -31.38
N TYR A 103 -22.03 4.53 -30.06
CA TYR A 103 -22.94 4.00 -29.05
C TYR A 103 -24.22 4.83 -28.87
N LEU A 104 -24.30 6.01 -29.47
CA LEU A 104 -25.46 6.90 -29.39
C LEU A 104 -26.35 6.73 -30.61
N SER A 105 -27.66 6.62 -30.38
CA SER A 105 -28.62 6.73 -31.49
C SER A 105 -28.62 8.15 -32.08
N PRO A 106 -28.98 8.33 -33.37
CA PRO A 106 -29.10 9.66 -33.98
C PRO A 106 -30.01 10.61 -33.20
N PHE A 107 -31.07 10.10 -32.57
CA PHE A 107 -31.98 10.87 -31.74
C PHE A 107 -31.31 11.35 -30.44
N GLU A 108 -30.55 10.49 -29.77
CA GLU A 108 -29.81 10.84 -28.55
C GLU A 108 -28.66 11.82 -28.80
N LEU A 109 -28.04 11.77 -29.98
CA LEU A 109 -27.02 12.74 -30.37
C LEU A 109 -27.65 14.11 -30.64
N LYS A 110 -28.77 14.16 -31.37
CA LYS A 110 -29.51 15.41 -31.61
C LYS A 110 -30.02 16.02 -30.31
N ALA A 111 -30.49 15.20 -29.37
CA ALA A 111 -30.87 15.65 -28.03
C ALA A 111 -29.67 16.25 -27.26
N ALA A 112 -28.48 15.67 -27.39
CA ALA A 112 -27.26 16.17 -26.76
C ALA A 112 -26.80 17.51 -27.35
N VAL A 113 -26.82 17.66 -28.67
CA VAL A 113 -26.55 18.94 -29.35
C VAL A 113 -27.54 20.01 -28.91
N ASN A 114 -28.84 19.72 -28.91
CA ASN A 114 -29.87 20.65 -28.45
C ASN A 114 -29.67 21.05 -26.97
N ALA A 115 -29.21 20.11 -26.14
CA ALA A 115 -28.93 20.37 -24.73
C ALA A 115 -27.70 21.29 -24.52
N LEU A 116 -26.73 21.27 -25.43
CA LEU A 116 -25.60 22.21 -25.47
C LEU A 116 -26.03 23.58 -26.00
N ILE A 117 -26.86 23.63 -27.03
CA ILE A 117 -27.41 24.88 -27.58
C ILE A 117 -28.23 25.63 -26.52
N LYS A 118 -29.14 24.93 -25.84
CA LYS A 118 -29.99 25.52 -24.79
C LYS A 118 -29.18 26.08 -23.62
N ARG A 119 -28.00 25.52 -23.36
CA ARG A 119 -27.08 25.98 -22.30
C ARG A 119 -26.06 27.01 -22.81
N GLY A 120 -26.08 27.37 -24.09
CA GLY A 120 -25.18 28.35 -24.68
C GLY A 120 -23.76 27.86 -24.91
N PHE A 121 -23.55 26.54 -25.05
CA PHE A 121 -22.25 25.96 -25.37
C PHE A 121 -22.07 25.71 -26.88
N LEU A 122 -23.16 25.59 -27.63
CA LEU A 122 -23.17 25.46 -29.09
C LEU A 122 -24.14 26.45 -29.74
N PHE A 123 -23.82 26.83 -30.97
CA PHE A 123 -24.57 27.80 -31.77
C PHE A 123 -24.71 27.31 -33.22
N VAL A 124 -25.77 27.77 -33.88
CA VAL A 124 -26.01 27.49 -35.31
C VAL A 124 -25.44 28.68 -36.10
N PRO A 125 -24.53 28.46 -37.08
CA PRO A 125 -24.03 29.52 -37.94
C PRO A 125 -25.15 30.08 -38.82
N ASN A 126 -25.12 31.39 -39.04
CA ASN A 126 -26.03 32.09 -39.93
C ASN A 126 -25.32 32.30 -41.28
N ASP A 127 -25.57 31.43 -42.25
CA ASP A 127 -25.05 31.61 -43.62
C ASP A 127 -25.87 32.69 -44.33
N ASN A 128 -25.49 33.95 -44.14
CA ASN A 128 -26.01 35.05 -44.94
C ASN A 128 -25.51 34.92 -46.39
N GLY A 129 -26.25 34.16 -47.20
CA GLY A 129 -26.25 34.26 -48.65
C GLY A 129 -25.37 33.26 -49.40
N ARG A 130 -25.66 31.95 -49.32
CA ARG A 130 -25.45 30.96 -50.40
C ARG A 130 -26.47 29.82 -50.28
N ALA A 131 -27.75 30.16 -50.43
CA ALA A 131 -28.76 29.17 -50.74
C ALA A 131 -28.62 28.76 -52.22
N SER A 132 -27.70 27.84 -52.51
CA SER A 132 -27.82 27.02 -53.71
C SER A 132 -28.95 26.03 -53.44
N GLN A 133 -30.08 26.26 -54.13
CA GLN A 133 -31.10 25.25 -54.34
C GLN A 133 -30.42 24.06 -55.03
N ASP A 134 -30.07 23.03 -54.27
CA ASP A 134 -30.11 21.63 -54.71
C ASP A 134 -29.77 20.70 -53.54
N ASN A 135 -30.63 19.69 -53.38
CA ASN A 135 -30.55 18.49 -52.55
C ASN A 135 -30.76 18.55 -51.03
N GLU A 136 -31.83 17.86 -50.66
CA GLU A 136 -32.17 17.30 -49.35
C GLU A 136 -31.01 16.50 -48.73
N ARG A 137 -30.17 17.20 -47.97
CA ARG A 137 -29.47 16.77 -46.74
C ARG A 137 -28.67 17.97 -46.27
N SER A 138 -29.36 18.93 -45.65
CA SER A 138 -28.68 20.05 -44.98
C SER A 138 -27.77 19.47 -43.90
N ASN A 139 -26.45 19.58 -44.09
CA ASN A 139 -25.49 19.33 -43.02
C ASN A 139 -25.75 20.37 -41.92
N GLU A 140 -26.49 19.98 -40.88
CA GLU A 140 -26.70 20.79 -39.68
C GLU A 140 -25.31 21.05 -39.05
N THR A 141 -24.75 22.22 -39.38
CA THR A 141 -23.45 22.67 -38.89
C THR A 141 -23.66 23.39 -37.56
N PHE A 142 -22.79 23.13 -36.58
CA PHE A 142 -22.81 23.82 -35.30
C PHE A 142 -21.40 24.31 -34.96
N LEU A 143 -21.31 25.34 -34.12
CA LEU A 143 -20.04 25.91 -33.70
C LEU A 143 -20.02 26.32 -32.22
N VAL A 144 -18.81 26.43 -31.67
CA VAL A 144 -18.54 27.14 -30.41
C VAL A 144 -17.97 28.53 -30.75
N PRO A 145 -18.54 29.63 -30.23
CA PRO A 145 -18.01 30.96 -30.51
C PRO A 145 -16.60 31.13 -29.94
N CYS A 146 -15.74 31.88 -30.63
CA CYS A 146 -14.30 31.89 -30.38
C CYS A 146 -13.92 32.18 -28.93
N GLU A 147 -14.48 33.21 -28.32
CA GLU A 147 -14.10 33.63 -26.97
C GLU A 147 -14.47 32.58 -25.91
N LEU A 148 -15.62 31.90 -26.08
CA LEU A 148 -16.00 30.78 -25.24
C LEU A 148 -15.14 29.54 -25.58
N GLY A 149 -14.89 29.33 -26.87
CA GLY A 149 -14.11 28.22 -27.40
C GLY A 149 -12.67 28.24 -26.90
N ASP A 150 -12.02 29.39 -26.89
CA ASP A 150 -10.66 29.60 -26.38
C ASP A 150 -10.57 29.31 -24.87
N VAL A 151 -11.57 29.77 -24.10
CA VAL A 151 -11.66 29.49 -22.66
C VAL A 151 -11.92 28.01 -22.40
N LEU A 152 -12.84 27.39 -23.15
CA LEU A 152 -13.08 25.95 -23.08
C LEU A 152 -11.85 25.17 -23.54
N GLN A 153 -11.11 25.66 -24.54
CA GLN A 153 -9.93 25.00 -25.07
C GLN A 153 -8.83 24.96 -24.02
N ALA A 154 -8.64 26.07 -23.32
CA ALA A 154 -7.73 26.18 -22.18
C ALA A 154 -8.11 25.30 -20.99
N PHE A 155 -9.35 24.81 -20.87
CA PHE A 155 -9.77 23.92 -19.78
C PHE A 155 -9.88 22.45 -20.17
N ILE A 156 -10.31 22.18 -21.40
CA ILE A 156 -10.68 20.84 -21.85
C ILE A 156 -9.45 20.10 -22.43
N TRP A 157 -8.50 20.81 -23.06
CA TRP A 157 -7.25 20.20 -23.58
C TRP A 157 -6.11 20.24 -22.57
N ASP A 158 -6.20 21.14 -21.60
CA ASP A 158 -5.36 21.13 -20.40
C ASP A 158 -5.70 19.93 -19.48
N ASP A 159 -6.67 19.08 -19.87
CA ASP A 159 -7.14 17.86 -19.20
C ASP A 159 -7.02 16.59 -20.09
N ASP A 160 -6.46 16.66 -21.31
CA ASP A 160 -6.36 15.49 -22.23
C ASP A 160 -5.07 14.67 -22.02
N ARG A 161 -4.27 14.98 -20.99
CA ARG A 161 -3.11 14.14 -20.64
C ARG A 161 -3.56 12.93 -19.83
N SER A 162 -3.00 11.77 -20.16
CA SER A 162 -3.10 10.60 -19.28
C SER A 162 -2.46 10.91 -17.93
N VAL A 163 -2.81 10.12 -16.90
CA VAL A 163 -2.14 10.21 -15.59
C VAL A 163 -0.64 9.95 -15.71
N GLU A 164 -0.25 9.04 -16.59
CA GLU A 164 1.15 8.72 -16.87
C GLU A 164 1.92 9.93 -17.41
N GLU A 165 1.35 10.66 -18.39
CA GLU A 165 1.91 11.91 -18.95
C GLU A 165 2.03 13.05 -17.93
N ILE A 166 1.29 12.98 -16.82
CA ILE A 166 1.33 13.99 -15.76
C ILE A 166 2.41 13.65 -14.73
N PHE A 167 2.50 12.37 -14.32
CA PHE A 167 3.28 11.96 -13.17
C PHE A 167 4.63 11.32 -13.51
N SER A 168 4.88 10.98 -14.78
CA SER A 168 6.10 10.29 -15.19
C SER A 168 6.81 10.96 -16.37
N LEU A 169 8.14 10.86 -16.36
CA LEU A 169 9.00 11.29 -17.45
C LEU A 169 8.79 10.41 -18.66
N ARG A 170 8.62 9.09 -18.47
CA ARG A 170 8.26 8.14 -19.54
C ARG A 170 7.00 8.59 -20.28
N GLY A 171 5.95 8.92 -19.54
CA GLY A 171 4.69 9.43 -20.10
C GLY A 171 4.89 10.73 -20.86
N GLN A 172 5.63 11.68 -20.28
CA GLN A 172 5.93 12.94 -20.97
C GLN A 172 6.73 12.74 -22.27
N LEU A 173 7.71 11.83 -22.29
CA LEU A 173 8.47 11.51 -23.50
C LEU A 173 7.58 10.88 -24.58
N SER A 174 6.71 9.96 -24.21
CA SER A 174 5.78 9.31 -25.15
C SER A 174 4.83 10.28 -25.84
N ARG A 175 4.55 11.41 -25.20
CA ARG A 175 3.78 12.52 -25.77
C ARG A 175 4.60 13.43 -26.67
N LEU A 176 5.86 13.68 -26.31
CA LEU A 176 6.71 14.66 -26.99
C LEU A 176 7.27 14.14 -28.32
N VAL A 177 7.69 12.87 -28.33
CA VAL A 177 8.40 12.29 -29.47
C VAL A 177 7.98 10.84 -29.70
N ASP A 178 7.91 10.48 -30.97
CA ASP A 178 7.77 9.08 -31.38
C ASP A 178 9.08 8.32 -31.10
N ARG A 179 8.99 6.98 -31.06
CA ARG A 179 10.15 6.12 -30.74
C ARG A 179 11.35 6.33 -31.66
N GLN A 180 11.12 6.77 -32.90
CA GLN A 180 12.17 6.98 -33.90
C GLN A 180 13.04 8.21 -33.61
N ASP A 181 12.49 9.20 -32.92
CA ASP A 181 13.15 10.49 -32.66
C ASP A 181 13.78 10.57 -31.25
N LEU A 182 13.63 9.51 -30.45
CA LEU A 182 14.14 9.46 -29.08
C LEU A 182 15.66 9.64 -29.00
N ASN A 183 16.40 8.99 -29.90
CA ASN A 183 17.87 9.05 -29.88
C ASN A 183 18.39 10.46 -30.19
N GLU A 184 17.70 11.22 -31.04
CA GLU A 184 18.04 12.61 -31.35
C GLU A 184 17.82 13.50 -30.12
N LEU A 185 16.62 13.41 -29.50
CA LEU A 185 16.30 14.16 -28.28
C LEU A 185 17.26 13.85 -27.13
N LEU A 186 17.60 12.58 -26.92
CA LEU A 186 18.53 12.15 -25.88
C LEU A 186 19.94 12.66 -26.15
N SER A 187 20.40 12.58 -27.41
CA SER A 187 21.75 13.02 -27.76
C SER A 187 21.92 14.52 -27.55
N ASP A 188 20.90 15.31 -27.87
CA ASP A 188 20.85 16.75 -27.59
C ASP A 188 20.84 17.04 -26.09
N SER A 189 20.06 16.28 -25.32
CA SER A 189 19.90 16.49 -23.87
C SER A 189 21.13 16.06 -23.06
N LEU A 190 21.78 14.98 -23.46
CA LEU A 190 22.94 14.39 -22.76
C LEU A 190 24.28 14.88 -23.32
N GLY A 191 24.29 15.54 -24.49
CA GLY A 191 25.49 16.06 -25.13
C GLY A 191 26.43 14.98 -25.70
N GLN A 192 25.95 13.76 -25.86
CA GLN A 192 26.68 12.62 -26.42
C GLN A 192 25.75 11.70 -27.21
N PRO A 193 26.24 10.93 -28.21
CA PRO A 193 25.40 9.99 -28.95
C PRO A 193 24.90 8.88 -28.02
N VAL A 194 23.59 8.71 -27.91
CA VAL A 194 22.97 7.66 -27.11
C VAL A 194 21.93 6.89 -27.93
N SER A 195 21.87 5.58 -27.70
CA SER A 195 20.85 4.70 -28.28
C SER A 195 19.97 4.16 -27.17
N CYS A 196 18.65 4.27 -27.35
CA CYS A 196 17.66 3.68 -26.47
C CYS A 196 16.64 2.87 -27.28
N GLU A 197 16.03 1.87 -26.65
CA GLU A 197 15.03 1.04 -27.33
C GLU A 197 13.60 1.51 -27.05
N SER A 198 13.34 2.14 -25.91
CA SER A 198 11.99 2.55 -25.51
C SER A 198 11.97 3.90 -24.78
N HIS A 199 10.78 4.49 -24.66
CA HIS A 199 10.56 5.67 -23.80
C HIS A 199 10.91 5.41 -22.34
N ALA A 200 10.81 4.16 -21.87
CA ALA A 200 11.22 3.78 -20.52
C ALA A 200 12.75 3.83 -20.36
N ASP A 201 13.49 3.31 -21.34
CA ASP A 201 14.96 3.37 -21.34
C ASP A 201 15.45 4.82 -21.43
N ALA A 202 14.80 5.63 -22.27
CA ALA A 202 15.08 7.06 -22.37
C ALA A 202 14.83 7.79 -21.04
N ALA A 203 13.72 7.49 -20.36
CA ALA A 203 13.43 8.05 -19.05
C ALA A 203 14.46 7.61 -18.00
N ALA A 204 14.90 6.35 -18.03
CA ALA A 204 15.94 5.84 -17.12
C ALA A 204 17.27 6.58 -17.29
N LEU A 205 17.75 6.72 -18.53
CA LEU A 205 18.98 7.46 -18.87
C LEU A 205 18.89 8.93 -18.45
N LEU A 206 17.77 9.59 -18.71
CA LEU A 206 17.58 10.98 -18.28
C LEU A 206 17.48 11.11 -16.76
N SER A 207 17.11 10.05 -16.05
CA SER A 207 17.02 10.05 -14.59
C SER A 207 18.35 9.77 -13.90
N GLU A 208 19.44 9.55 -14.64
CA GLU A 208 20.79 9.45 -14.09
C GLU A 208 21.22 10.77 -13.42
N ARG A 209 22.11 10.65 -12.44
CA ARG A 209 22.51 11.75 -11.57
C ARG A 209 23.04 12.96 -12.34
N GLU A 210 23.96 12.74 -13.27
CA GLU A 210 24.56 13.78 -14.09
C GLU A 210 23.53 14.45 -15.01
N ALA A 211 22.63 13.65 -15.61
CA ALA A 211 21.61 14.13 -16.53
C ALA A 211 20.57 15.02 -15.83
N VAL A 212 20.13 14.65 -14.62
CA VAL A 212 19.24 15.49 -13.80
C VAL A 212 19.97 16.74 -13.33
N ALA A 213 21.24 16.64 -12.93
CA ALA A 213 22.03 17.79 -12.49
C ALA A 213 22.20 18.85 -13.59
N ALA A 214 22.45 18.42 -14.83
CA ALA A 214 22.55 19.32 -15.98
C ALA A 214 21.24 20.09 -16.23
N ARG A 215 20.10 19.40 -16.21
CA ARG A 215 18.76 20.00 -16.42
C ARG A 215 18.34 20.89 -15.25
N LEU A 216 18.70 20.51 -14.02
CA LEU A 216 18.50 21.36 -12.85
C LEU A 216 19.32 22.66 -12.91
N ALA A 217 20.48 22.66 -13.55
CA ALA A 217 21.29 23.85 -13.77
C ALA A 217 20.63 24.85 -14.76
N GLY A 218 19.79 24.37 -15.68
CA GLY A 218 18.95 25.19 -16.56
C GLY A 218 17.82 25.94 -15.82
N VAL A 219 17.43 25.44 -14.65
CA VAL A 219 16.40 26.08 -13.81
C VAL A 219 16.98 27.30 -13.06
N PRO A 220 16.37 28.50 -13.16
CA PRO A 220 16.78 29.66 -12.39
C PRO A 220 16.78 29.42 -10.88
N LYS A 221 17.85 29.84 -10.19
CA LYS A 221 18.04 29.64 -8.73
C LYS A 221 16.86 30.11 -7.87
N LYS A 222 16.09 31.10 -8.31
CA LYS A 222 14.86 31.57 -7.64
C LYS A 222 13.81 30.47 -7.42
N HIS A 223 13.85 29.39 -8.21
CA HIS A 223 12.93 28.26 -8.12
C HIS A 223 13.51 27.07 -7.35
N HIS A 224 14.81 27.03 -7.08
CA HIS A 224 15.45 25.87 -6.42
C HIS A 224 14.88 25.59 -5.03
N GLU A 225 14.57 26.63 -4.25
CA GLU A 225 13.93 26.46 -2.93
C GLU A 225 12.54 25.80 -3.03
N LEU A 226 11.77 26.18 -4.06
CA LEU A 226 10.46 25.58 -4.33
C LEU A 226 10.61 24.11 -4.74
N LEU A 227 11.51 23.80 -5.68
CA LEU A 227 11.74 22.42 -6.14
C LEU A 227 12.25 21.54 -5.00
N ARG A 228 13.16 22.06 -4.17
CA ARG A 228 13.68 21.40 -2.97
C ARG A 228 12.55 21.03 -2.01
N LEU A 229 11.68 22.00 -1.70
CA LEU A 229 10.53 21.77 -0.83
C LEU A 229 9.58 20.71 -1.40
N VAL A 230 9.28 20.77 -2.71
CA VAL A 230 8.37 19.81 -3.35
C VAL A 230 8.98 18.41 -3.41
N ALA A 231 10.28 18.27 -3.72
CA ALA A 231 10.96 16.98 -3.74
C ALA A 231 11.06 16.35 -2.34
N LEU A 232 11.46 17.12 -1.32
CA LEU A 232 11.71 16.60 0.03
C LEU A 232 10.44 16.43 0.87
N SER A 233 9.52 17.40 0.86
CA SER A 233 8.37 17.41 1.77
C SER A 233 7.08 16.86 1.15
N TYR A 234 7.01 16.81 -0.18
CA TYR A 234 5.83 16.38 -0.92
C TYR A 234 6.11 15.22 -1.88
N GLY A 235 7.37 14.78 -1.99
CA GLY A 235 7.76 13.68 -2.86
C GLY A 235 7.52 13.96 -4.35
N GLY A 236 7.66 15.21 -4.78
CA GLY A 236 7.43 15.60 -6.18
C GLY A 236 6.01 16.07 -6.50
N ILE A 237 4.99 15.76 -5.69
CA ILE A 237 3.59 16.11 -5.99
C ILE A 237 3.04 17.05 -4.93
N ALA A 238 3.00 18.35 -5.23
CA ALA A 238 2.55 19.38 -4.31
C ALA A 238 1.35 20.15 -4.85
N SER A 239 0.20 19.99 -4.20
CA SER A 239 -0.99 20.77 -4.54
C SER A 239 -0.89 22.20 -4.04
N ARG A 240 -1.50 23.14 -4.77
CA ARG A 240 -1.46 24.56 -4.42
C ARG A 240 -2.15 24.81 -3.09
N SER A 241 -3.28 24.16 -2.82
CA SER A 241 -3.99 24.23 -1.54
C SER A 241 -3.14 23.71 -0.37
N ALA A 242 -2.44 22.57 -0.54
CA ALA A 242 -1.56 22.03 0.49
C ALA A 242 -0.37 22.97 0.77
N MET A 243 0.23 23.53 -0.28
CA MET A 243 1.31 24.50 -0.13
C MET A 243 0.86 25.83 0.45
N GLN A 244 -0.35 26.33 0.13
CA GLN A 244 -0.87 27.56 0.74
C GLN A 244 -1.05 27.44 2.26
N LYS A 245 -1.39 26.25 2.75
CA LYS A 245 -1.60 25.98 4.17
C LYS A 245 -0.30 26.00 4.97
N HIS A 246 0.79 25.45 4.41
CA HIS A 246 2.04 25.23 5.14
C HIS A 246 3.19 26.15 4.70
N HIS A 247 3.18 26.65 3.45
CA HIS A 247 4.26 27.41 2.80
C HIS A 247 3.71 28.53 1.90
N LYS A 248 2.98 29.48 2.51
CA LYS A 248 2.21 30.52 1.79
C LYS A 248 3.04 31.36 0.81
N SER A 249 4.29 31.70 1.14
CA SER A 249 5.19 32.48 0.26
C SER A 249 5.52 31.73 -1.04
N LEU A 250 5.89 30.45 -0.93
CA LEU A 250 6.31 29.62 -2.06
C LEU A 250 5.15 29.11 -2.91
N SER A 251 3.91 29.13 -2.39
CA SER A 251 2.69 28.72 -3.13
C SER A 251 2.25 29.67 -4.28
N ARG A 252 2.93 30.80 -4.43
CA ARG A 252 2.59 31.88 -5.39
C ARG A 252 3.41 31.82 -6.67
N TRP A 253 3.56 30.65 -7.27
CA TRP A 253 4.17 30.53 -8.60
C TRP A 253 3.25 31.04 -9.72
N LYS A 254 3.87 31.49 -10.80
CA LYS A 254 3.19 31.78 -12.08
C LYS A 254 3.10 30.49 -12.88
N ARG A 255 1.88 29.98 -13.04
CA ARG A 255 1.61 28.67 -13.64
C ARG A 255 2.32 28.45 -14.99
N LYS A 256 2.06 29.30 -15.99
CA LYS A 256 2.61 29.14 -17.35
C LYS A 256 4.13 29.20 -17.38
N GLU A 257 4.73 30.20 -16.72
CA GLU A 257 6.19 30.36 -16.64
C GLU A 257 6.88 29.13 -16.06
N LEU A 258 6.34 28.60 -14.95
CA LEU A 258 6.95 27.43 -14.29
C LEU A 258 6.65 26.13 -15.04
N GLN A 259 5.48 26.00 -15.66
CA GLN A 259 5.12 24.86 -16.50
C GLN A 259 6.06 24.77 -17.72
N GLU A 260 6.19 25.85 -18.48
CA GLU A 260 7.07 25.90 -19.66
C GLU A 260 8.51 25.57 -19.28
N LEU A 261 9.01 26.14 -18.18
CA LEU A 261 10.35 25.86 -17.68
C LEU A 261 10.56 24.39 -17.32
N LEU A 262 9.68 23.81 -16.49
CA LEU A 262 9.86 22.43 -16.01
C LEU A 262 9.66 21.39 -17.12
N GLU A 263 8.75 21.65 -18.06
CA GLU A 263 8.53 20.75 -19.21
C GLU A 263 9.68 20.85 -20.21
N THR A 264 10.27 22.03 -20.41
CA THR A 264 11.47 22.21 -21.25
C THR A 264 12.67 21.47 -20.68
N GLU A 265 12.90 21.59 -19.37
CA GLU A 265 14.00 20.87 -18.69
C GLU A 265 13.67 19.39 -18.42
N LEU A 266 12.48 18.92 -18.81
CA LEU A 266 12.00 17.55 -18.58
C LEU A 266 12.05 17.13 -17.08
N LEU A 267 11.88 18.07 -16.17
CA LEU A 267 11.91 17.83 -14.71
C LEU A 267 10.51 17.67 -14.11
N GLY A 268 9.48 18.19 -14.78
CA GLY A 268 8.11 18.13 -14.28
C GLY A 268 7.14 19.01 -15.07
N THR A 269 6.01 19.31 -14.45
CA THR A 269 4.95 20.18 -14.99
C THR A 269 4.21 20.92 -13.88
N VAL A 270 3.46 21.96 -14.25
CA VAL A 270 2.51 22.65 -13.36
C VAL A 270 1.17 22.74 -14.06
N ARG A 271 0.15 22.11 -13.48
CA ARG A 271 -1.17 22.06 -14.11
C ARG A 271 -2.30 21.87 -13.12
N HIS A 272 -3.52 22.01 -13.62
CA HIS A 272 -4.69 21.54 -12.90
C HIS A 272 -4.74 20.01 -12.91
N VAL A 273 -4.87 19.39 -11.73
CA VAL A 273 -4.94 17.92 -11.58
C VAL A 273 -6.26 17.55 -10.91
N SER A 274 -7.00 16.62 -11.53
CA SER A 274 -8.27 16.10 -11.01
C SER A 274 -8.21 14.57 -10.91
N LEU A 275 -8.14 14.04 -9.69
CA LEU A 275 -8.07 12.59 -9.43
C LEU A 275 -9.33 12.02 -8.76
N GLY A 276 -10.42 12.79 -8.71
CA GLY A 276 -11.66 12.35 -8.06
C GLY A 276 -12.28 11.10 -8.66
N GLU A 277 -12.13 10.89 -9.97
CA GLU A 277 -12.62 9.67 -10.64
C GLU A 277 -11.87 8.40 -10.20
N TYR A 278 -10.70 8.56 -9.59
CA TYR A 278 -9.90 7.49 -9.01
C TYR A 278 -10.13 7.32 -7.50
N GLY A 279 -10.89 8.21 -6.84
CA GLY A 279 -11.07 8.19 -5.39
C GLY A 279 -10.03 8.98 -4.59
N ILE A 280 -9.26 9.85 -5.24
CA ILE A 280 -8.18 10.62 -4.60
C ILE A 280 -8.57 12.09 -4.50
N HIS A 281 -8.38 12.69 -3.33
CA HIS A 281 -8.75 14.08 -3.07
C HIS A 281 -7.70 15.06 -3.62
N GLN A 282 -7.68 15.20 -4.95
CA GLN A 282 -6.86 16.18 -5.68
C GLN A 282 -7.71 16.82 -6.78
N PHE A 283 -7.94 18.14 -6.69
CA PHE A 283 -8.90 18.88 -7.53
C PHE A 283 -8.46 20.31 -7.89
N ASP A 284 -7.20 20.63 -7.66
CA ASP A 284 -6.64 21.96 -7.86
C ASP A 284 -5.33 21.90 -8.66
N GLU A 285 -4.70 23.06 -8.81
CA GLU A 285 -3.39 23.17 -9.43
C GLU A 285 -2.32 22.46 -8.59
N ALA A 286 -1.46 21.69 -9.22
CA ALA A 286 -0.34 21.02 -8.59
C ALA A 286 0.95 21.27 -9.38
N LEU A 287 2.06 21.39 -8.64
CA LEU A 287 3.40 21.21 -9.17
C LEU A 287 3.74 19.73 -9.07
N VAL A 288 4.08 19.12 -10.20
CA VAL A 288 4.43 17.71 -10.31
C VAL A 288 5.83 17.59 -10.87
N LEU A 289 6.76 17.08 -10.09
CA LEU A 289 8.05 16.59 -10.56
C LEU A 289 7.85 15.15 -11.02
N PHE A 290 8.44 14.78 -12.15
CA PHE A 290 8.28 13.43 -12.68
C PHE A 290 8.88 12.39 -11.74
N GLY A 291 8.16 11.30 -11.50
CA GLY A 291 8.51 10.31 -10.48
C GLY A 291 9.94 9.78 -10.58
N GLU A 292 10.43 9.58 -11.81
CA GLU A 292 11.75 9.05 -12.10
C GLU A 292 12.89 10.01 -11.73
N VAL A 293 12.66 11.34 -11.79
CA VAL A 293 13.70 12.33 -11.45
C VAL A 293 13.68 12.73 -9.98
N VAL A 294 12.59 12.46 -9.25
CA VAL A 294 12.42 12.88 -7.85
C VAL A 294 13.53 12.35 -6.92
N PRO A 295 13.93 11.07 -6.96
CA PRO A 295 14.99 10.56 -6.08
C PRO A 295 16.30 11.33 -6.24
N VAL A 296 16.70 11.60 -7.47
CA VAL A 296 17.94 12.34 -7.78
C VAL A 296 17.80 13.82 -7.44
N LEU A 297 16.67 14.46 -7.70
CA LEU A 297 16.43 15.84 -7.26
C LEU A 297 16.48 15.97 -5.73
N ARG A 298 15.99 14.95 -5.01
CA ARG A 298 16.07 14.89 -3.54
C ARG A 298 17.51 14.86 -3.08
N GLU A 299 18.35 14.04 -3.71
CA GLU A 299 19.79 13.97 -3.45
C GLU A 299 20.48 15.31 -3.75
N LEU A 300 20.30 15.85 -4.95
CA LEU A 300 20.99 17.07 -5.41
C LEU A 300 20.58 18.34 -4.64
N LEU A 301 19.33 18.40 -4.16
CA LEU A 301 18.78 19.55 -3.44
C LEU A 301 18.80 19.37 -1.92
N SER A 302 19.17 18.20 -1.41
CA SER A 302 19.38 17.96 0.01
C SER A 302 20.86 18.12 0.36
N PRO A 303 21.20 18.76 1.50
CA PRO A 303 22.52 18.56 2.08
C PRO A 303 22.73 17.08 2.43
N GLU A 304 23.99 16.63 2.45
CA GLU A 304 24.37 15.29 2.95
C GLU A 304 23.65 15.03 4.28
N PRO A 305 22.99 13.87 4.44
CA PRO A 305 22.19 13.61 5.61
C PRO A 305 23.08 13.63 6.87
N ALA A 306 22.74 14.48 7.83
CA ALA A 306 23.31 14.38 9.16
C ALA A 306 22.92 13.02 9.76
N ALA A 307 23.87 12.36 10.43
CA ALA A 307 23.56 11.14 11.18
C ALA A 307 22.38 11.39 12.13
N PRO A 308 21.49 10.39 12.35
CA PRO A 308 20.39 10.55 13.30
C PRO A 308 20.94 10.87 14.69
N ASP A 309 20.26 11.76 15.42
CA ASP A 309 20.60 12.11 16.81
C ASP A 309 20.47 10.87 17.72
N LEU A 310 19.48 10.04 17.40
CA LEU A 310 19.17 8.79 18.10
C LEU A 310 18.70 7.75 17.09
N ALA A 311 19.34 6.60 17.09
CA ALA A 311 18.91 5.41 16.36
C ALA A 311 18.17 4.46 17.31
N ARG A 312 17.01 3.96 16.88
CA ARG A 312 16.26 2.92 17.60
C ARG A 312 16.20 1.65 16.76
N SER A 313 16.41 0.51 17.41
CA SER A 313 16.29 -0.83 16.83
C SER A 313 15.52 -1.74 17.79
N LEU A 314 14.74 -2.67 17.24
CA LEU A 314 13.99 -3.67 18.01
C LEU A 314 14.42 -5.11 17.73
N GLY A 315 15.16 -5.36 16.65
CA GLY A 315 15.57 -6.71 16.25
C GLY A 315 14.43 -7.72 16.28
N VAL A 316 14.64 -8.86 16.96
CA VAL A 316 13.67 -9.96 17.02
C VAL A 316 12.76 -9.93 18.25
N ASP A 317 12.68 -8.81 18.99
CA ASP A 317 11.95 -8.72 20.25
C ASP A 317 10.47 -9.13 20.14
N LEU A 318 9.79 -8.75 19.05
CA LEU A 318 8.41 -9.19 18.81
C LEU A 318 8.31 -10.72 18.63
N ILE A 319 9.28 -11.33 17.95
CA ILE A 319 9.29 -12.79 17.75
C ILE A 319 9.38 -13.50 19.10
N THR A 320 10.23 -12.98 19.97
CA THR A 320 10.36 -13.48 21.34
C THR A 320 9.07 -13.28 22.13
N ASP A 321 8.42 -12.12 22.02
CA ASP A 321 7.13 -11.88 22.69
C ASP A 321 6.00 -12.78 22.15
N ILE A 322 6.01 -13.16 20.86
CA ILE A 322 5.10 -14.18 20.33
C ILE A 322 5.38 -15.53 21.01
N SER A 323 6.64 -15.93 21.13
CA SER A 323 7.00 -17.20 21.81
C SER A 323 6.59 -17.19 23.28
N VAL A 324 6.82 -16.08 24.00
CA VAL A 324 6.35 -15.89 25.39
C VAL A 324 4.83 -15.97 25.48
N PHE A 325 4.11 -15.34 24.56
CA PHE A 325 2.65 -15.37 24.49
C PHE A 325 2.12 -16.80 24.27
N LEU A 326 2.68 -17.53 23.31
CA LEU A 326 2.25 -18.91 23.02
C LEU A 326 2.57 -19.86 24.17
N SER A 327 3.79 -19.77 24.71
CA SER A 327 4.22 -20.52 25.90
C SER A 327 3.28 -20.28 27.10
N PHE A 328 2.86 -19.04 27.33
CA PHE A 328 1.90 -18.75 28.39
C PHE A 328 0.55 -19.42 28.17
N ILE A 329 0.03 -19.43 26.94
CA ILE A 329 -1.25 -20.11 26.61
C ILE A 329 -1.14 -21.62 26.81
N GLU A 330 0.03 -22.22 26.56
CA GLU A 330 0.24 -23.66 26.80
C GLU A 330 0.05 -24.03 28.26
N HIS A 331 0.61 -23.21 29.16
CA HIS A 331 0.71 -23.51 30.58
C HIS A 331 -0.41 -22.86 31.42
N ASN A 332 -1.12 -21.87 30.89
CA ASN A 332 -2.14 -21.11 31.61
C ASN A 332 -3.46 -21.13 30.83
N PRO A 333 -4.54 -21.69 31.40
CA PRO A 333 -5.83 -21.70 30.73
C PRO A 333 -6.40 -20.27 30.62
N ILE A 334 -6.51 -19.75 29.41
CA ILE A 334 -7.17 -18.46 29.15
C ILE A 334 -8.64 -18.72 28.79
N LYS A 335 -9.55 -18.14 29.59
CA LYS A 335 -11.00 -18.12 29.30
C LYS A 335 -11.39 -16.82 28.60
N LEU A 336 -12.26 -16.91 27.61
CA LEU A 336 -12.87 -15.76 26.95
C LEU A 336 -14.19 -15.38 27.65
N THR A 337 -14.52 -14.09 27.64
CA THR A 337 -15.82 -13.56 28.05
C THR A 337 -16.92 -14.04 27.08
N LEU A 338 -18.19 -13.80 27.42
CA LEU A 338 -19.31 -14.06 26.50
C LEU A 338 -19.18 -13.28 25.18
N SER A 339 -18.57 -12.10 25.22
CA SER A 339 -18.28 -11.28 24.04
C SER A 339 -17.01 -11.69 23.30
N GLY A 340 -16.34 -12.79 23.70
CA GLY A 340 -15.12 -13.28 23.07
C GLY A 340 -13.84 -12.51 23.40
N LYS A 341 -13.85 -11.64 24.42
CA LYS A 341 -12.66 -10.90 24.88
C LYS A 341 -11.90 -11.67 25.96
N VAL A 342 -10.60 -11.40 26.11
CA VAL A 342 -9.79 -11.99 27.20
C VAL A 342 -10.00 -11.21 28.50
N TYR A 343 -9.98 -11.90 29.65
CA TYR A 343 -10.03 -11.24 30.97
C TYR A 343 -8.74 -10.47 31.28
N ARG A 344 -8.88 -9.27 31.88
CA ARG A 344 -7.77 -8.37 32.21
C ARG A 344 -6.70 -8.97 33.14
N THR A 345 -7.06 -9.96 33.95
CA THR A 345 -6.11 -10.66 34.83
C THR A 345 -5.09 -11.49 34.05
N ALA A 346 -5.50 -12.10 32.93
CA ALA A 346 -4.59 -12.83 32.04
C ALA A 346 -3.67 -11.87 31.28
N VAL A 347 -4.21 -10.72 30.82
CA VAL A 347 -3.44 -9.66 30.15
C VAL A 347 -2.30 -9.18 31.05
N ARG A 348 -2.61 -8.76 32.28
CA ARG A 348 -1.61 -8.23 33.24
C ARG A 348 -0.46 -9.18 33.56
N LYS A 349 -0.74 -10.47 33.72
CA LYS A 349 0.30 -11.47 34.01
C LYS A 349 1.32 -11.61 32.86
N LEU A 350 0.87 -11.37 31.63
CA LEU A 350 1.70 -11.51 30.44
C LEU A 350 2.47 -10.22 30.12
N GLU A 351 1.88 -9.05 30.42
CA GLU A 351 2.51 -7.74 30.24
C GLU A 351 3.88 -7.67 30.92
N ASP A 352 4.01 -8.19 32.14
CA ASP A 352 5.28 -8.21 32.88
C ASP A 352 6.35 -9.10 32.24
N ALA A 353 5.92 -10.13 31.50
CA ALA A 353 6.81 -11.10 30.86
C ALA A 353 7.35 -10.60 29.50
N PHE A 354 6.64 -9.69 28.82
CA PHE A 354 7.04 -9.20 27.50
C PHE A 354 8.27 -8.30 27.51
N ILE A 355 9.11 -8.44 26.49
CA ILE A 355 10.33 -7.67 26.26
C ILE A 355 9.97 -6.27 25.76
N LEU A 356 9.14 -6.15 24.73
CA LEU A 356 8.87 -4.86 24.07
C LEU A 356 8.34 -3.78 25.03
N PRO A 357 7.40 -4.05 25.96
CA PRO A 357 6.94 -3.05 26.91
C PRO A 357 8.05 -2.54 27.84
N ARG A 358 9.07 -3.35 28.12
CA ARG A 358 10.22 -2.98 28.96
C ARG A 358 11.26 -2.18 28.20
N THR A 359 11.47 -2.47 26.91
CA THR A 359 12.60 -1.92 26.12
C THR A 359 12.21 -0.77 25.20
N SER A 360 10.97 -0.73 24.71
CA SER A 360 10.57 0.13 23.58
C SER A 360 9.41 1.07 23.86
N GLY A 361 8.78 0.99 25.04
CA GLY A 361 7.62 1.79 25.41
C GLY A 361 6.32 1.39 24.70
N VAL A 362 6.30 0.25 24.00
CA VAL A 362 5.07 -0.33 23.44
C VAL A 362 4.13 -0.71 24.59
N GLY A 363 2.87 -0.28 24.52
CA GLY A 363 1.88 -0.59 25.57
C GLY A 363 1.59 -2.09 25.64
N GLY A 364 1.72 -2.69 26.83
CA GLY A 364 1.50 -4.13 27.04
C GLY A 364 0.10 -4.61 26.64
N ASP A 365 -0.95 -3.85 26.99
CA ASP A 365 -2.34 -4.17 26.65
C ASP A 365 -2.56 -4.20 25.13
N TRP A 366 -2.00 -3.22 24.42
CA TRP A 366 -2.04 -3.18 22.97
C TRP A 366 -1.29 -4.37 22.35
N LEU A 367 -0.09 -4.65 22.84
CA LEU A 367 0.73 -5.76 22.34
C LEU A 367 0.03 -7.10 22.56
N PHE A 368 -0.56 -7.32 23.73
CA PHE A 368 -1.37 -8.51 24.01
C PHE A 368 -2.47 -8.69 22.95
N HIS A 369 -3.25 -7.64 22.69
CA HIS A 369 -4.34 -7.70 21.72
C HIS A 369 -3.83 -7.95 20.30
N TYR A 370 -2.74 -7.29 19.92
CA TYR A 370 -2.09 -7.49 18.63
C TYR A 370 -1.63 -8.94 18.44
N LEU A 371 -0.95 -9.52 19.44
CA LEU A 371 -0.46 -10.89 19.41
C LEU A 371 -1.61 -11.91 19.41
N PHE A 372 -2.68 -11.64 20.14
CA PHE A 372 -3.88 -12.48 20.14
C PHE A 372 -4.53 -12.51 18.76
N ASP A 373 -4.72 -11.35 18.13
CA ASP A 373 -5.32 -11.24 16.80
C ASP A 373 -4.44 -11.88 15.74
N PHE A 374 -3.12 -11.66 15.81
CA PHE A 374 -2.13 -12.33 14.96
C PHE A 374 -2.21 -13.86 15.11
N ALA A 375 -2.16 -14.37 16.34
CA ALA A 375 -2.15 -15.80 16.62
C ALA A 375 -3.47 -16.48 16.20
N MET A 376 -4.61 -15.80 16.37
CA MET A 376 -5.90 -16.27 15.85
C MET A 376 -5.92 -16.29 14.32
N ALA A 377 -5.53 -15.20 13.66
CA ALA A 377 -5.53 -15.08 12.21
C ALA A 377 -4.58 -16.10 11.53
N GLN A 378 -3.46 -16.39 12.20
CA GLN A 378 -2.48 -17.37 11.74
C GLN A 378 -2.77 -18.80 12.18
N ALA A 379 -3.92 -19.05 12.83
CA ALA A 379 -4.32 -20.33 13.39
C ALA A 379 -3.25 -20.98 14.30
N LEU A 380 -2.49 -20.16 15.03
CA LEU A 380 -1.57 -20.61 16.09
C LEU A 380 -2.36 -20.97 17.35
N ILE A 381 -3.48 -20.29 17.58
CA ILE A 381 -4.43 -20.56 18.64
C ILE A 381 -5.84 -20.75 18.07
N THR A 382 -6.68 -21.44 18.83
CA THR A 382 -8.09 -21.66 18.50
C THR A 382 -8.97 -21.55 19.74
N ARG A 383 -10.27 -21.34 19.51
CA ARG A 383 -11.28 -21.37 20.57
C ARG A 383 -11.71 -22.83 20.78
N GLY A 384 -11.33 -23.41 21.92
CA GLY A 384 -11.78 -24.71 22.36
C GLY A 384 -13.11 -24.66 23.12
N ASP A 385 -13.55 -25.83 23.60
CA ASP A 385 -14.79 -25.97 24.35
C ASP A 385 -14.82 -25.10 25.61
N GLY A 386 -16.01 -24.62 25.96
CA GLY A 386 -16.21 -23.81 27.16
C GLY A 386 -15.56 -22.42 27.13
N ARG A 387 -15.24 -21.88 25.93
CA ARG A 387 -14.59 -20.57 25.71
C ARG A 387 -13.12 -20.52 26.14
N ASN A 388 -12.45 -21.66 26.22
CA ASN A 388 -11.00 -21.71 26.48
C ASN A 388 -10.21 -21.43 25.19
N VAL A 389 -9.08 -20.76 25.30
CA VAL A 389 -8.10 -20.64 24.22
C VAL A 389 -7.16 -21.84 24.29
N LYS A 390 -6.90 -22.50 23.17
CA LYS A 390 -5.98 -23.63 23.06
C LYS A 390 -4.95 -23.38 21.96
N LEU A 391 -3.71 -23.82 22.18
CA LEU A 391 -2.70 -23.88 21.12
C LEU A 391 -3.07 -24.94 20.08
N THR A 392 -2.86 -24.62 18.81
CA THR A 392 -2.90 -25.60 17.73
C THR A 392 -1.54 -26.28 17.57
N ILE A 393 -1.46 -27.29 16.71
CA ILE A 393 -0.18 -27.90 16.30
C ILE A 393 0.77 -26.83 15.73
N LYS A 394 0.25 -25.87 14.95
CA LYS A 394 1.03 -24.75 14.40
C LYS A 394 1.54 -23.79 15.48
N GLY A 395 0.76 -23.59 16.54
CA GLY A 395 1.18 -22.79 17.71
C GLY A 395 2.35 -23.45 18.43
N ARG A 396 2.23 -24.75 18.74
CA ARG A 396 3.29 -25.52 19.42
C ARG A 396 4.58 -25.65 18.60
N SER A 397 4.48 -25.63 17.27
CA SER A 397 5.66 -25.66 16.39
C SER A 397 6.21 -24.30 16.03
N TRP A 398 5.69 -23.20 16.60
CA TRP A 398 6.14 -21.83 16.29
C TRP A 398 7.64 -21.68 16.48
N ASP A 399 8.19 -22.07 17.63
CA ASP A 399 9.62 -21.87 17.92
C ASP A 399 10.56 -22.60 16.95
N ARG A 400 10.12 -23.76 16.45
CA ARG A 400 10.85 -24.56 15.44
C ARG A 400 10.69 -24.04 14.01
N THR A 401 9.81 -23.06 13.79
CA THR A 401 9.62 -22.45 12.48
C THR A 401 10.81 -21.52 12.18
N PRO A 402 11.42 -21.60 10.98
CA PRO A 402 12.50 -20.68 10.60
C PRO A 402 12.09 -19.22 10.73
N LEU A 403 13.03 -18.36 11.12
CA LEU A 403 12.80 -16.94 11.42
C LEU A 403 12.18 -16.19 10.22
N GLU A 404 12.65 -16.46 9.01
CA GLU A 404 12.15 -15.85 7.78
C GLU A 404 10.67 -16.18 7.56
N ARG A 405 10.28 -17.43 7.86
CA ARG A 405 8.89 -17.86 7.76
C ARG A 405 8.02 -17.23 8.86
N LYS A 406 8.57 -17.00 10.06
CA LYS A 406 7.87 -16.25 11.12
C LYS A 406 7.61 -14.80 10.68
N LEU A 407 8.63 -14.12 10.15
CA LEU A 407 8.54 -12.74 9.66
C LEU A 407 7.62 -12.60 8.45
N ALA A 408 7.67 -13.54 7.50
CA ALA A 408 6.75 -13.56 6.36
C ALA A 408 5.28 -13.63 6.82
N ARG A 409 4.97 -14.45 7.83
CA ARG A 409 3.60 -14.53 8.40
C ARG A 409 3.16 -13.23 9.06
N LEU A 410 4.07 -12.53 9.76
CA LEU A 410 3.81 -11.21 10.34
C LEU A 410 3.55 -10.16 9.27
N LEU A 411 4.39 -10.12 8.23
CA LEU A 411 4.22 -9.22 7.10
C LEU A 411 2.87 -9.44 6.41
N THR A 412 2.55 -10.69 6.04
CA THR A 412 1.24 -11.02 5.43
C THR A 412 0.08 -10.57 6.31
N PHE A 413 0.11 -10.88 7.61
CA PHE A 413 -0.93 -10.46 8.54
C PHE A 413 -1.07 -8.92 8.60
N SER A 414 0.05 -8.20 8.62
CA SER A 414 0.08 -6.74 8.73
C SER A 414 -0.40 -6.02 7.47
N CYS A 415 -0.12 -6.57 6.28
CA CYS A 415 -0.61 -6.02 5.01
C CYS A 415 -2.12 -6.18 4.89
N SER A 416 -2.67 -7.34 5.30
CA SER A 416 -4.13 -7.55 5.31
C SER A 416 -4.86 -6.70 6.36
N ASN A 417 -4.15 -6.19 7.38
CA ASN A 417 -4.70 -5.39 8.48
C ASN A 417 -4.04 -4.01 8.60
N TRP A 418 -3.75 -3.37 7.47
CA TRP A 418 -2.91 -2.17 7.45
C TRP A 418 -3.60 -0.88 7.93
N THR A 419 -4.94 -0.81 7.95
CA THR A 419 -5.69 0.34 8.49
C THR A 419 -6.73 -0.10 9.52
N SER A 420 -6.77 0.61 10.65
CA SER A 420 -7.83 0.49 11.66
C SER A 420 -9.09 1.30 11.30
N VAL A 421 -8.99 2.19 10.30
CA VAL A 421 -10.06 3.07 9.81
C VAL A 421 -10.24 2.84 8.32
N VAL A 422 -11.49 2.66 7.90
CA VAL A 422 -11.94 2.40 6.53
C VAL A 422 -11.23 3.30 5.52
N GLU A 423 -10.20 2.79 4.84
CA GLU A 423 -9.99 2.97 3.41
C GLU A 423 -8.94 1.96 2.87
N PRO A 424 -9.32 0.71 2.59
CA PRO A 424 -8.42 -0.25 1.96
C PRO A 424 -8.32 -0.10 0.43
N PHE A 425 -9.08 0.79 -0.22
CA PHE A 425 -9.21 0.80 -1.68
C PHE A 425 -7.86 0.99 -2.40
N HIS A 426 -7.10 2.04 -2.04
CA HIS A 426 -5.76 2.27 -2.59
C HIS A 426 -4.66 1.48 -1.88
N GLY A 427 -4.96 1.01 -0.67
CA GLY A 427 -3.99 0.56 0.31
C GLY A 427 -3.14 -0.61 -0.08
N GLU A 428 -3.80 -1.69 -0.51
CA GLU A 428 -3.12 -2.95 -0.84
C GLU A 428 -2.10 -2.76 -1.96
N ARG A 429 -2.47 -2.04 -3.03
CA ARG A 429 -1.54 -1.75 -4.14
C ARG A 429 -0.41 -0.84 -3.70
N LEU A 430 -0.71 0.23 -2.96
CA LEU A 430 0.30 1.16 -2.44
C LEU A 430 1.29 0.45 -1.51
N LEU A 431 0.83 -0.46 -0.66
CA LEU A 431 1.69 -1.25 0.21
C LEU A 431 2.61 -2.19 -0.57
N ASN A 432 2.09 -2.85 -1.60
CA ASN A 432 2.92 -3.71 -2.44
C ASN A 432 4.02 -2.89 -3.12
N LEU A 433 3.67 -1.74 -3.72
CA LEU A 433 4.65 -0.83 -4.30
C LEU A 433 5.64 -0.31 -3.25
N TYR A 434 5.18 -0.01 -2.04
CA TYR A 434 6.02 0.42 -0.94
C TYR A 434 7.03 -0.64 -0.54
N LEU A 435 6.62 -1.91 -0.39
CA LEU A 435 7.53 -3.01 -0.09
C LEU A 435 8.54 -3.22 -1.21
N GLU A 436 8.16 -3.03 -2.48
CA GLU A 436 9.14 -3.01 -3.58
C GLU A 436 10.14 -1.86 -3.44
N GLN A 437 9.72 -0.66 -3.03
CA GLN A 437 10.66 0.44 -2.75
C GLN A 437 11.59 0.13 -1.56
N ILE A 438 11.08 -0.52 -0.50
CA ILE A 438 11.90 -0.93 0.64
C ILE A 438 12.97 -1.94 0.21
N LYS A 439 12.66 -2.87 -0.69
CA LYS A 439 13.63 -3.86 -1.20
C LYS A 439 14.79 -3.23 -1.97
N GLN A 440 14.59 -2.04 -2.56
CA GLN A 440 15.63 -1.32 -3.30
C GLN A 440 16.54 -0.48 -2.40
N LEU A 441 16.26 -0.41 -1.08
CA LEU A 441 17.06 0.38 -0.18
C LEU A 441 18.44 -0.27 0.08
N PRO A 442 19.51 0.53 0.16
CA PRO A 442 20.80 0.04 0.63
C PRO A 442 20.69 -0.49 2.07
N VAL A 443 20.98 -1.78 2.24
CA VAL A 443 20.97 -2.44 3.56
C VAL A 443 21.95 -1.73 4.49
N GLY A 444 21.52 -1.41 5.71
CA GLY A 444 22.36 -0.78 6.72
C GLY A 444 22.56 0.74 6.58
N ALA A 445 22.09 1.37 5.50
CA ALA A 445 22.20 2.81 5.31
C ALA A 445 20.96 3.58 5.77
N TRP A 446 21.17 4.79 6.29
CA TRP A 446 20.10 5.71 6.68
C TRP A 446 19.56 6.47 5.47
N VAL A 447 18.25 6.40 5.27
CA VAL A 447 17.52 7.09 4.20
C VAL A 447 16.38 7.92 4.80
N ASP A 448 15.91 8.93 4.07
CA ASP A 448 14.73 9.71 4.48
C ASP A 448 13.54 8.77 4.69
N LEU A 449 12.88 8.90 5.83
CA LEU A 449 11.77 8.03 6.26
C LEU A 449 10.59 8.02 5.26
N ASN A 450 10.34 9.14 4.57
CA ASN A 450 9.22 9.30 3.66
C ASN A 450 9.57 9.00 2.21
N ALA A 451 10.86 8.96 1.86
CA ALA A 451 11.32 8.71 0.49
C ALA A 451 10.65 7.48 -0.16
N PRO A 452 10.69 6.26 0.43
CA PRO A 452 10.08 5.09 -0.19
C PRO A 452 8.56 5.21 -0.35
N ALA A 453 7.90 5.94 0.56
CA ALA A 453 6.45 6.16 0.51
C ALA A 453 6.05 7.12 -0.61
N PHE A 454 6.87 8.14 -0.84
CA PHE A 454 6.70 9.04 -1.98
C PHE A 454 6.93 8.33 -3.30
N ASP A 455 7.98 7.53 -3.39
CA ASP A 455 8.37 6.86 -4.61
C ASP A 455 7.32 5.79 -4.99
N ALA A 456 6.79 5.05 -4.01
CA ALA A 456 5.67 4.11 -4.20
C ALA A 456 4.37 4.81 -4.65
N ARG A 457 4.04 5.97 -4.05
CA ARG A 457 2.88 6.76 -4.46
C ARG A 457 3.03 7.29 -5.87
N ASN A 458 4.21 7.79 -6.23
CA ASN A 458 4.46 8.36 -7.56
C ASN A 458 4.33 7.28 -8.64
N ALA A 459 4.91 6.09 -8.42
CA ALA A 459 4.72 4.93 -9.28
C ALA A 459 3.23 4.57 -9.41
N TYR A 460 2.50 4.52 -8.28
CA TYR A 460 1.06 4.25 -8.30
C TYR A 460 0.27 5.27 -9.13
N PHE A 461 0.64 6.54 -9.06
CA PHE A 461 -0.04 7.63 -9.77
C PHE A 461 0.23 7.60 -11.27
N ALA A 462 1.45 7.24 -11.67
CA ALA A 462 1.79 7.06 -13.08
C ALA A 462 1.00 5.90 -13.72
N ASP A 463 0.67 4.86 -12.96
CA ASP A 463 0.02 3.64 -13.45
C ASP A 463 -1.46 3.49 -13.06
N LEU A 464 -2.16 4.56 -12.64
CA LEU A 464 -3.57 4.47 -12.23
C LEU A 464 -4.48 3.88 -13.32
N ASP A 465 -4.23 4.25 -14.58
CA ASP A 465 -4.98 3.75 -15.73
C ASP A 465 -4.60 2.30 -16.06
N THR A 466 -3.30 1.97 -16.02
CA THR A 466 -2.78 0.59 -16.16
C THR A 466 -3.43 -0.36 -15.16
N TYR A 467 -3.68 0.12 -13.94
CA TYR A 467 -4.34 -0.64 -12.88
C TYR A 467 -5.87 -0.60 -12.92
N ALA A 468 -6.48 0.04 -13.92
CA ALA A 468 -7.92 0.24 -14.05
C ALA A 468 -8.57 0.82 -12.77
N VAL A 469 -7.85 1.67 -12.03
CA VAL A 469 -8.29 2.17 -10.71
C VAL A 469 -9.60 2.94 -10.83
N ARG A 470 -9.76 3.71 -11.91
CA ARG A 470 -10.98 4.46 -12.22
C ARG A 470 -12.20 3.53 -12.28
N ASP A 471 -12.11 2.47 -13.08
CA ASP A 471 -13.22 1.54 -13.29
C ASP A 471 -13.55 0.77 -12.00
N CYS A 472 -12.52 0.31 -11.28
CA CYS A 472 -12.69 -0.36 -10.00
C CYS A 472 -13.33 0.55 -8.94
N PHE A 473 -12.91 1.82 -8.87
CA PHE A 473 -13.44 2.78 -7.91
C PHE A 473 -14.90 3.10 -8.21
N GLN A 474 -15.21 3.41 -9.47
CA GLN A 474 -16.56 3.71 -9.92
C GLN A 474 -17.50 2.53 -9.70
N SER A 475 -17.08 1.30 -10.03
CA SER A 475 -17.87 0.09 -9.80
C SER A 475 -18.14 -0.15 -8.31
N ARG A 476 -17.11 -0.01 -7.46
CA ARG A 476 -17.23 -0.27 -6.01
C ARG A 476 -18.13 0.73 -5.28
N TYR A 477 -18.09 2.00 -5.68
CA TYR A 477 -18.79 3.08 -4.98
C TYR A 477 -19.99 3.66 -5.75
N GLN A 478 -20.44 3.00 -6.82
CA GLN A 478 -21.64 3.40 -7.57
C GLN A 478 -22.90 3.47 -6.69
N PHE A 479 -22.99 2.61 -5.67
CA PHE A 479 -24.17 2.46 -4.80
C PHE A 479 -23.85 2.54 -3.30
N ALA A 480 -22.62 2.89 -2.92
CA ALA A 480 -22.17 2.93 -1.52
C ALA A 480 -21.85 4.35 -1.06
N GLN A 481 -21.94 4.63 0.25
CA GLN A 481 -21.39 5.87 0.81
C GLN A 481 -19.88 5.90 0.55
N GLN A 482 -19.41 6.96 -0.10
CA GLN A 482 -17.98 7.18 -0.30
C GLN A 482 -17.30 7.33 1.06
N ALA A 483 -16.25 6.53 1.29
CA ALA A 483 -15.29 6.82 2.34
C ALA A 483 -14.61 8.18 2.03
N GLY A 484 -14.15 8.88 3.07
CA GLY A 484 -13.45 10.16 2.86
C GLY A 484 -12.19 9.94 2.03
N MET A 485 -12.12 10.56 0.84
CA MET A 485 -10.97 10.49 -0.05
C MET A 485 -9.74 11.12 0.60
N ARG A 486 -8.58 10.45 0.50
CA ARG A 486 -7.29 11.00 0.95
C ARG A 486 -6.62 11.82 -0.14
N ASP A 487 -5.89 12.85 0.27
CA ASP A 487 -5.01 13.60 -0.63
C ASP A 487 -3.67 12.86 -0.88
N PRO A 488 -2.88 13.24 -1.91
CA PRO A 488 -1.61 12.57 -2.22
C PRO A 488 -0.58 12.58 -1.09
N THR A 489 -0.61 13.56 -0.19
CA THR A 489 0.31 13.62 0.96
C THR A 489 -0.14 12.65 2.06
N GLN A 490 -1.45 12.57 2.31
CA GLN A 490 -2.03 11.63 3.27
C GLN A 490 -1.82 10.17 2.87
N LEU A 491 -1.90 9.85 1.57
CA LEU A 491 -1.61 8.51 1.06
C LEU A 491 -0.17 8.08 1.38
N ALA A 492 0.83 8.92 1.06
CA ALA A 492 2.23 8.61 1.38
C ALA A 492 2.48 8.54 2.89
N LYS A 493 1.95 9.50 3.68
CA LYS A 493 2.11 9.49 5.15
C LYS A 493 1.52 8.25 5.80
N ALA A 494 0.45 7.69 5.25
CA ALA A 494 -0.11 6.43 5.74
C ALA A 494 0.86 5.25 5.59
N LEU A 495 1.64 5.21 4.50
CA LEU A 495 2.69 4.20 4.30
C LEU A 495 3.85 4.39 5.29
N SER A 496 4.36 5.61 5.44
CA SER A 496 5.43 5.90 6.42
C SER A 496 5.00 5.59 7.85
N ALA A 497 3.74 5.90 8.20
CA ALA A 497 3.17 5.57 9.50
C ALA A 497 3.07 4.05 9.68
N TRP A 498 2.53 3.33 8.69
CA TRP A 498 2.45 1.88 8.73
C TRP A 498 3.83 1.23 8.90
N ALA A 499 4.85 1.70 8.19
CA ALA A 499 6.21 1.18 8.31
C ALA A 499 6.79 1.38 9.71
N ARG A 500 6.61 2.57 10.30
CA ARG A 500 7.01 2.86 11.68
C ARG A 500 6.26 2.05 12.72
N GLU A 501 5.02 1.67 12.45
CA GLU A 501 4.21 0.91 13.42
C GLU A 501 4.31 -0.61 13.22
N ARG A 502 4.72 -1.08 12.03
CA ARG A 502 4.75 -2.51 11.67
C ARG A 502 6.15 -2.98 11.33
N LEU A 503 6.78 -2.44 10.29
CA LEU A 503 8.13 -2.88 9.90
C LEU A 503 9.15 -2.65 11.01
N PHE A 504 9.07 -1.50 11.70
CA PHE A 504 9.92 -1.21 12.86
C PHE A 504 9.66 -2.18 14.01
N LEU A 505 8.39 -2.44 14.33
CA LEU A 505 7.98 -3.41 15.36
C LEU A 505 8.51 -4.81 15.07
N PHE A 506 8.63 -5.19 13.80
CA PHE A 506 9.13 -6.49 13.36
C PHE A 506 10.67 -6.54 13.28
N GLY A 507 11.36 -5.42 13.57
CA GLY A 507 12.81 -5.26 13.44
C GLY A 507 13.33 -5.28 12.01
N LEU A 508 12.43 -5.14 11.02
CA LEU A 508 12.81 -5.14 9.60
C LEU A 508 13.41 -3.81 9.18
N VAL A 509 13.10 -2.74 9.91
CA VAL A 509 13.70 -1.42 9.74
C VAL A 509 14.02 -0.82 11.08
N ASP A 510 15.07 -0.02 11.13
CA ASP A 510 15.36 0.87 12.25
C ASP A 510 14.82 2.27 11.96
N VAL A 511 14.57 3.03 13.02
CA VAL A 511 14.07 4.41 12.93
C VAL A 511 15.05 5.35 13.60
N GLY A 512 15.44 6.38 12.86
CA GLY A 512 16.32 7.43 13.35
C GLY A 512 15.54 8.72 13.60
N GLU A 513 15.86 9.38 14.70
CA GLU A 513 15.27 10.66 15.08
C GLU A 513 16.20 11.82 14.73
N LEU A 514 15.59 12.94 14.35
CA LEU A 514 16.21 14.25 14.20
C LEU A 514 15.34 15.26 14.96
N ASP A 515 15.92 16.02 15.88
CA ASP A 515 15.20 16.95 16.77
C ASP A 515 14.03 16.27 17.52
N GLY A 516 14.23 15.02 17.96
CA GLY A 516 13.23 14.22 18.67
C GLY A 516 12.02 13.79 17.81
N LYS A 517 12.13 13.88 16.48
CA LYS A 517 11.10 13.41 15.54
C LYS A 517 11.66 12.33 14.62
N PRO A 518 10.85 11.30 14.28
CA PRO A 518 11.22 10.32 13.27
C PRO A 518 11.48 11.01 11.92
N ALA A 519 12.70 10.86 11.41
CA ALA A 519 13.13 11.48 10.15
C ALA A 519 13.84 10.48 9.24
N TRP A 520 14.47 9.46 9.82
CA TRP A 520 15.29 8.48 9.11
C TRP A 520 14.75 7.06 9.27
N MET A 521 15.02 6.24 8.27
CA MET A 521 14.79 4.81 8.29
C MET A 521 16.03 4.09 7.78
N ARG A 522 16.28 2.89 8.26
CA ARG A 522 17.33 2.01 7.76
C ARG A 522 16.78 0.60 7.59
N LEU A 523 16.97 0.00 6.42
CA LEU A 523 16.66 -1.42 6.21
C LEU A 523 17.69 -2.27 6.97
N THR A 524 17.24 -3.13 7.88
CA THR A 524 18.13 -4.03 8.64
C THR A 524 18.50 -5.26 7.82
N ALA A 525 19.58 -5.96 8.18
CA ALA A 525 19.89 -7.25 7.58
C ALA A 525 18.76 -8.27 7.77
N LEU A 526 18.08 -8.23 8.93
CA LEU A 526 16.85 -9.00 9.19
C LEU A 526 15.74 -8.66 8.18
N GLY A 527 15.54 -7.37 7.94
CA GLY A 527 14.62 -6.82 6.94
C GLY A 527 14.89 -7.33 5.54
N ALA A 528 16.15 -7.21 5.10
CA ALA A 528 16.60 -7.68 3.79
C ALA A 528 16.34 -9.19 3.63
N LYS A 529 16.77 -9.99 4.62
CA LYS A 529 16.56 -11.45 4.64
C LYS A 529 15.07 -11.82 4.57
N ALA A 530 14.22 -11.16 5.35
CA ALA A 530 12.78 -11.42 5.37
C ALA A 530 12.07 -11.02 4.07
N LEU A 531 12.56 -10.00 3.38
CA LEU A 531 12.02 -9.53 2.10
C LEU A 531 12.61 -10.26 0.89
N GLY A 532 13.56 -11.19 1.10
CA GLY A 532 14.24 -11.93 0.04
C GLY A 532 15.24 -11.09 -0.75
N VAL A 533 15.76 -10.03 -0.15
CA VAL A 533 16.84 -9.21 -0.71
C VAL A 533 18.17 -9.86 -0.34
N GLU A 534 19.04 -10.08 -1.33
CA GLU A 534 20.40 -10.53 -1.07
C GLU A 534 21.14 -9.45 -0.28
N SER A 535 21.49 -9.75 0.96
CA SER A 535 22.38 -8.89 1.74
C SER A 535 23.82 -9.15 1.26
N PRO A 536 24.67 -8.12 1.14
CA PRO A 536 26.10 -8.34 0.99
C PRO A 536 26.53 -9.27 2.14
N SER A 537 27.07 -10.44 1.80
CA SER A 537 27.53 -11.41 2.80
C SER A 537 28.56 -10.72 3.68
N ALA A 538 28.30 -10.64 4.98
CA ALA A 538 29.32 -10.24 5.91
C ALA A 538 30.48 -11.25 5.79
N SER A 539 31.70 -10.72 5.74
CA SER A 539 32.95 -11.47 5.70
C SER A 539 32.93 -12.67 6.67
N GLU A 540 33.35 -13.86 6.21
CA GLU A 540 33.52 -15.12 6.97
C GLU A 540 34.60 -15.06 8.08
N ALA A 541 34.77 -13.92 8.75
CA ALA A 541 35.87 -13.68 9.71
C ALA A 541 35.42 -12.86 10.93
N GLY A 542 34.24 -13.18 11.49
CA GLY A 542 33.86 -12.74 12.82
C GLY A 542 34.31 -13.75 13.87
N ASP A 543 34.93 -13.28 14.95
CA ASP A 543 35.07 -14.09 16.17
C ASP A 543 33.67 -14.53 16.64
N SER A 544 33.55 -15.73 17.20
CA SER A 544 32.29 -16.25 17.73
C SER A 544 31.63 -15.22 18.69
N PRO A 545 30.34 -14.85 18.50
CA PRO A 545 29.76 -13.65 19.10
C PRO A 545 29.33 -13.82 20.56
N LEU A 546 29.45 -15.04 21.11
CA LEU A 546 28.92 -15.41 22.42
C LEU A 546 30.03 -15.65 23.46
N ILE A 547 29.84 -15.17 24.68
CA ILE A 547 30.66 -15.53 25.84
C ILE A 547 29.77 -16.18 26.89
N VAL A 548 30.14 -17.37 27.34
CA VAL A 548 29.46 -18.09 28.42
C VAL A 548 30.32 -18.09 29.67
N ASN A 549 29.83 -17.46 30.74
CA ASN A 549 30.54 -17.35 32.00
C ASN A 549 30.21 -18.54 32.94
N PRO A 550 31.13 -18.93 33.84
CA PRO A 550 30.89 -20.01 34.81
C PRO A 550 29.75 -19.72 35.79
N ASP A 551 29.32 -18.47 35.95
CA ASP A 551 28.20 -18.07 36.79
C ASP A 551 26.84 -18.13 36.05
N PHE A 552 26.77 -18.78 34.88
CA PHE A 552 25.59 -18.90 34.03
C PHE A 552 25.16 -17.63 33.31
N GLU A 553 25.97 -16.56 33.35
CA GLU A 553 25.75 -15.41 32.48
C GLU A 553 26.21 -15.70 31.06
N VAL A 554 25.40 -15.27 30.09
CA VAL A 554 25.71 -15.37 28.67
C VAL A 554 25.66 -13.97 28.07
N ILE A 555 26.76 -13.55 27.46
CA ILE A 555 26.90 -12.23 26.83
C ILE A 555 27.00 -12.46 25.32
N LEU A 556 26.06 -11.88 24.58
CA LEU A 556 26.04 -11.90 23.13
C LEU A 556 26.34 -10.50 22.60
N PHE A 557 27.34 -10.40 21.73
CA PHE A 557 27.66 -9.20 20.97
C PHE A 557 26.92 -9.27 19.63
N PRO A 558 25.84 -8.49 19.44
CA PRO A 558 25.01 -8.64 18.26
C PRO A 558 25.70 -8.08 17.01
N ASP A 559 25.53 -8.81 15.91
CA ASP A 559 25.81 -8.37 14.54
C ASP A 559 24.61 -8.67 13.63
N ASP A 560 24.76 -8.44 12.33
CA ASP A 560 23.72 -8.62 11.33
C ASP A 560 23.25 -10.07 11.12
N GLU A 561 23.99 -11.08 11.62
CA GLU A 561 23.68 -12.50 11.49
C GLU A 561 23.18 -13.14 12.78
N THR A 562 23.37 -12.47 13.92
CA THR A 562 23.00 -13.00 15.25
C THR A 562 21.50 -13.13 15.53
N TYR A 563 20.60 -12.67 14.64
CA TYR A 563 19.15 -12.71 14.90
C TYR A 563 18.61 -14.13 15.19
N ASP A 564 19.07 -15.14 14.45
CA ASP A 564 18.68 -16.53 14.70
C ASP A 564 19.20 -17.01 16.08
N LEU A 565 20.42 -16.61 16.45
CA LEU A 565 21.02 -16.91 17.76
C LEU A 565 20.27 -16.22 18.91
N ILE A 566 19.86 -14.96 18.75
CA ILE A 566 19.02 -14.24 19.75
C ILE A 566 17.73 -15.03 20.00
N THR A 567 17.02 -15.42 18.93
CA THR A 567 15.78 -16.21 19.09
C THR A 567 16.03 -17.60 19.68
N ALA A 568 17.21 -18.19 19.48
CA ALA A 568 17.57 -19.46 20.08
C ALA A 568 17.86 -19.32 21.58
N LEU A 569 18.61 -18.29 21.98
CA LEU A 569 18.95 -18.01 23.39
C LEU A 569 17.70 -17.70 24.22
N ASP A 570 16.79 -16.89 23.70
CA ASP A 570 15.55 -16.52 24.40
C ASP A 570 14.66 -17.73 24.76
N ARG A 571 14.87 -18.89 24.14
CA ARG A 571 14.10 -20.12 24.42
C ARG A 571 14.54 -20.82 25.68
N PHE A 572 15.80 -20.65 26.12
CA PHE A 572 16.36 -21.39 27.26
C PHE A 572 17.13 -20.53 28.25
N ALA A 573 17.23 -19.21 28.03
CA ALA A 573 17.87 -18.26 28.92
C ALA A 573 17.00 -17.01 29.12
N ASP A 574 17.03 -16.46 30.32
CA ASP A 574 16.29 -15.25 30.68
C ASP A 574 17.07 -14.02 30.23
N ARG A 575 16.46 -13.19 29.36
CA ARG A 575 17.08 -11.97 28.87
C ARG A 575 17.05 -10.86 29.92
N LEU A 576 18.22 -10.38 30.35
CA LEU A 576 18.40 -9.35 31.37
C LEU A 576 18.46 -7.93 30.80
N SER A 577 19.18 -7.74 29.67
CA SER A 577 19.28 -6.44 28.98
C SER A 577 19.63 -6.64 27.50
N SER A 578 19.37 -5.63 26.67
CA SER A 578 19.59 -5.63 25.22
C SER A 578 20.09 -4.27 24.72
N ASP A 579 21.07 -3.70 25.44
CA ASP A 579 21.66 -2.40 25.11
C ASP A 579 22.69 -2.57 23.98
N SER A 580 23.97 -2.26 24.22
CA SER A 580 25.06 -2.53 23.28
C SER A 580 25.44 -4.02 23.17
N ALA A 581 25.02 -4.82 24.14
CA ALA A 581 25.19 -6.27 24.17
C ALA A 581 23.97 -6.91 24.85
N TYR A 582 23.60 -8.10 24.39
CA TYR A 582 22.54 -8.87 25.01
C TYR A 582 23.13 -9.63 26.19
N ARG A 583 22.53 -9.46 27.37
CA ARG A 583 22.88 -10.22 28.57
C ARG A 583 21.76 -11.18 28.91
N TYR A 584 22.16 -12.42 29.16
CA TYR A 584 21.27 -13.53 29.45
C TYR A 584 21.70 -14.21 30.75
N LYS A 585 20.74 -14.82 31.43
CA LYS A 585 20.99 -15.74 32.55
C LYS A 585 20.38 -17.09 32.24
N ILE A 586 21.19 -18.14 32.26
CA ILE A 586 20.66 -19.50 32.23
C ILE A 586 20.27 -19.86 33.66
N THR A 587 19.01 -20.24 33.86
CA THR A 587 18.47 -20.66 35.14
C THR A 587 17.95 -22.10 35.05
N GLU A 588 17.82 -22.76 36.19
CA GLU A 588 17.17 -24.07 36.25
C GLU A 588 15.76 -24.01 35.66
N THR A 589 15.00 -22.99 36.03
CA THR A 589 13.64 -22.75 35.55
C THR A 589 13.58 -22.50 34.04
N SER A 590 14.53 -21.74 33.48
CA SER A 590 14.55 -21.46 32.04
C SER A 590 14.84 -22.73 31.23
N VAL A 591 15.75 -23.59 31.72
CA VAL A 591 16.08 -24.87 31.07
C VAL A 591 14.94 -25.88 31.21
N GLU A 592 14.36 -26.03 32.40
CA GLU A 592 13.22 -26.94 32.62
C GLU A 592 12.02 -26.56 31.73
N LYS A 593 11.74 -25.25 31.62
CA LYS A 593 10.70 -24.72 30.73
C LYS A 593 11.00 -25.08 29.26
N ALA A 594 12.20 -24.75 28.78
CA ALA A 594 12.58 -25.00 27.39
C ALA A 594 12.46 -26.48 27.02
N VAL A 595 12.89 -27.37 27.92
CA VAL A 595 12.80 -28.81 27.73
C VAL A 595 11.35 -29.28 27.74
N SER A 596 10.52 -28.77 28.65
CA SER A 596 9.08 -29.10 28.68
C SER A 596 8.33 -28.70 27.40
N GLU A 597 8.81 -27.67 26.71
CA GLU A 597 8.31 -27.20 25.41
C GLU A 597 8.96 -27.93 24.21
N GLY A 598 9.77 -28.95 24.49
CA GLY A 598 10.33 -29.87 23.50
C GLY A 598 11.66 -29.43 22.89
N LEU A 599 12.45 -28.60 23.57
CA LEU A 599 13.85 -28.38 23.23
C LEU A 599 14.73 -29.46 23.87
N GLU A 600 15.64 -30.06 23.09
CA GLU A 600 16.56 -31.06 23.60
C GLU A 600 17.76 -30.40 24.30
N SER A 601 18.22 -30.99 25.42
CA SER A 601 19.42 -30.50 26.12
C SER A 601 20.66 -30.47 25.22
N ALA A 602 20.80 -31.47 24.34
CA ALA A 602 21.86 -31.52 23.35
C ALA A 602 21.81 -30.32 22.38
N ALA A 603 20.62 -29.85 22.01
CA ALA A 603 20.47 -28.67 21.16
C ALA A 603 20.88 -27.39 21.90
N ILE A 604 20.55 -27.25 23.19
CA ILE A 604 20.99 -26.12 24.03
C ILE A 604 22.51 -26.07 24.07
N LEU A 605 23.15 -27.19 24.42
CA LEU A 605 24.61 -27.28 24.53
C LEU A 605 25.29 -27.02 23.19
N ARG A 606 24.74 -27.56 22.09
CA ARG A 606 25.25 -27.33 20.74
C ARG A 606 25.23 -25.83 20.39
N THR A 607 24.10 -25.15 20.58
CA THR A 607 23.97 -23.71 20.34
C THR A 607 25.04 -22.91 21.10
N LEU A 608 25.25 -23.21 22.39
CA LEU A 608 26.27 -22.53 23.18
C LEU A 608 27.69 -22.84 22.67
N SER A 609 27.99 -24.09 22.36
CA SER A 609 29.33 -24.52 21.93
C SER A 609 29.73 -23.99 20.55
N GLU A 610 28.80 -23.93 19.60
CA GLU A 610 29.08 -23.51 18.21
C GLU A 610 29.33 -22.00 18.11
N HIS A 611 28.70 -21.21 18.98
CA HIS A 611 28.73 -19.76 18.91
C HIS A 611 29.59 -19.10 19.99
N SER A 612 30.14 -19.87 20.93
CA SER A 612 30.97 -19.31 21.99
C SER A 612 32.42 -19.10 21.58
N ARG A 613 32.95 -17.92 21.91
CA ARG A 613 34.34 -17.53 21.70
C ARG A 613 35.32 -18.32 22.56
N VAL A 614 34.84 -18.85 23.67
CA VAL A 614 35.62 -19.64 24.62
C VAL A 614 34.87 -20.95 24.85
N GLU A 615 35.59 -22.01 25.20
CA GLU A 615 34.96 -23.27 25.58
C GLU A 615 33.95 -23.04 26.71
N VAL A 616 32.75 -23.61 26.54
CA VAL A 616 31.67 -23.49 27.52
C VAL A 616 32.11 -24.12 28.84
N PRO A 617 32.04 -23.40 29.98
CA PRO A 617 32.49 -23.93 31.27
C PRO A 617 31.83 -25.26 31.65
N GLN A 618 32.63 -26.21 32.15
CA GLN A 618 32.18 -27.58 32.45
C GLN A 618 31.02 -27.62 33.46
N ASN A 619 31.00 -26.70 34.43
CA ASN A 619 29.91 -26.60 35.39
C ASN A 619 28.59 -26.20 34.73
N VAL A 620 28.61 -25.32 33.71
CA VAL A 620 27.43 -24.93 32.94
C VAL A 620 26.90 -26.13 32.15
N ILE A 621 27.79 -26.87 31.47
CA ILE A 621 27.42 -28.08 30.71
C ILE A 621 26.73 -29.11 31.61
N TYR A 622 27.35 -29.41 32.77
CA TYR A 622 26.82 -30.38 33.73
C TYR A 622 25.45 -29.96 34.27
N SER A 623 25.31 -28.70 34.68
CA SER A 623 24.06 -28.17 35.24
C SER A 623 22.92 -28.19 34.22
N ILE A 624 23.16 -27.79 32.97
CA ILE A 624 22.13 -27.87 31.91
C ILE A 624 21.65 -29.31 31.71
N GLY A 625 22.58 -30.27 31.66
CA GLY A 625 22.25 -31.69 31.55
C GLY A 625 21.43 -32.20 32.75
N GLN A 626 21.81 -31.79 33.96
CA GLN A 626 21.09 -32.15 35.19
C GLN A 626 19.67 -31.56 35.23
N TRP A 627 19.52 -30.26 34.96
CA TRP A 627 18.22 -29.57 34.97
C TRP A 627 17.29 -30.14 33.90
N ALA A 628 17.79 -30.35 32.68
CA ALA A 628 17.01 -31.00 31.63
C ALA A 628 16.57 -32.43 32.02
N GLY A 629 17.44 -33.17 32.71
CA GLY A 629 17.14 -34.52 33.20
C GLY A 629 16.04 -34.59 34.26
N LYS A 630 15.70 -33.47 34.92
CA LYS A 630 14.58 -33.40 35.88
C LYS A 630 13.21 -33.40 35.21
N VAL A 631 13.13 -32.88 33.97
CA VAL A 631 11.86 -32.85 33.22
C VAL A 631 11.49 -34.27 32.82
N LYS A 632 10.30 -34.71 33.24
CA LYS A 632 9.73 -36.03 32.91
C LYS A 632 8.39 -35.83 32.22
N PHE A 633 8.22 -36.52 31.09
CA PHE A 633 6.97 -36.50 30.34
C PHE A 633 6.12 -37.71 30.71
N VAL A 634 4.83 -37.47 30.90
CA VAL A 634 3.82 -38.52 31.01
C VAL A 634 2.72 -38.24 29.99
N THR A 635 2.26 -39.28 29.31
CA THR A 635 1.10 -39.19 28.41
C THR A 635 -0.10 -39.81 29.10
N GLN A 636 -1.24 -39.11 29.02
CA GLN A 636 -2.52 -39.63 29.48
C GLN A 636 -3.44 -39.74 28.27
N SER A 637 -3.98 -40.93 28.06
CA SER A 637 -4.98 -41.20 27.03
C SER A 637 -6.26 -41.70 27.69
N VAL A 638 -7.41 -41.18 27.27
CA VAL A 638 -8.72 -41.71 27.67
C VAL A 638 -9.05 -42.85 26.71
N VAL A 639 -9.28 -44.03 27.26
CA VAL A 639 -9.51 -45.27 26.51
C VAL A 639 -10.70 -46.00 27.12
N SER A 640 -11.41 -46.76 26.30
CA SER A 640 -12.49 -47.64 26.78
C SER A 640 -11.88 -48.98 27.21
N LEU A 641 -12.05 -49.35 28.47
CA LEU A 641 -11.60 -50.64 28.99
C LEU A 641 -12.74 -51.65 28.87
N VAL A 642 -12.60 -52.65 28.01
CA VAL A 642 -13.60 -53.70 27.81
C VAL A 642 -13.10 -55.00 28.42
N ARG A 643 -13.85 -55.52 29.40
CA ARG A 643 -13.54 -56.78 30.08
C ARG A 643 -14.55 -57.85 29.68
N GLY A 644 -14.07 -58.91 29.03
CA GLY A 644 -14.85 -60.13 28.80
C GLY A 644 -14.84 -61.02 30.03
N ARG A 645 -15.91 -61.79 30.25
CA ARG A 645 -15.94 -62.79 31.34
C ARG A 645 -14.94 -63.91 31.16
N THR A 646 -14.62 -64.25 29.91
CA THR A 646 -13.69 -65.33 29.56
C THR A 646 -12.79 -64.94 28.39
N LYS A 647 -11.74 -65.74 28.16
CA LYS A 647 -10.79 -65.52 27.06
C LYS A 647 -11.46 -65.62 25.70
N GLU A 648 -12.40 -66.55 25.56
CA GLU A 648 -13.11 -66.86 24.32
C GLU A 648 -13.98 -65.68 23.86
N VAL A 649 -14.55 -64.91 24.80
CA VAL A 649 -15.31 -63.69 24.49
C VAL A 649 -14.39 -62.63 23.88
N VAL A 650 -13.23 -62.40 24.50
CA VAL A 650 -12.23 -61.44 23.98
C VAL A 650 -11.67 -61.89 22.63
N ASP A 651 -11.37 -63.17 22.49
CA ASP A 651 -10.90 -63.72 21.22
C ASP A 651 -11.96 -63.52 20.13
N ARG A 652 -13.25 -63.72 20.42
CA ARG A 652 -14.34 -63.46 19.47
C ARG A 652 -14.41 -61.99 19.05
N ILE A 653 -14.27 -61.05 19.98
CA ILE A 653 -14.26 -59.61 19.69
C ILE A 653 -13.07 -59.24 18.78
N LEU A 654 -11.89 -59.84 19.01
CA LEU A 654 -10.68 -59.59 18.21
C LEU A 654 -10.75 -60.14 16.77
N HIS A 655 -11.52 -61.20 16.55
CA HIS A 655 -11.69 -61.81 15.22
C HIS A 655 -12.76 -61.11 14.38
N ASP A 656 -13.53 -60.19 14.96
CA ASP A 656 -14.51 -59.42 14.22
C ASP A 656 -13.86 -58.22 13.52
N GLU A 657 -13.94 -58.20 12.19
CA GLU A 657 -13.31 -57.16 11.37
C GLU A 657 -14.00 -55.78 11.49
N THR A 658 -15.20 -55.69 12.06
CA THR A 658 -15.88 -54.40 12.32
C THR A 658 -15.44 -53.77 13.63
N ILE A 659 -15.05 -54.57 14.63
CA ILE A 659 -14.64 -54.09 15.96
C ILE A 659 -13.12 -53.93 16.07
N LYS A 660 -12.35 -54.82 15.42
CA LYS A 660 -10.88 -54.84 15.44
C LYS A 660 -10.20 -53.49 15.15
N PRO A 661 -10.68 -52.62 14.23
CA PRO A 661 -10.10 -51.29 14.02
C PRO A 661 -10.13 -50.39 15.26
N PHE A 662 -11.05 -50.64 16.19
CA PHE A 662 -11.21 -49.87 17.41
C PHE A 662 -10.48 -50.48 18.61
N VAL A 663 -9.87 -51.67 18.45
CA VAL A 663 -9.07 -52.29 19.51
C VAL A 663 -7.66 -51.72 19.45
N LEU A 664 -7.26 -51.03 20.51
CA LEU A 664 -5.92 -50.44 20.64
C LEU A 664 -4.90 -51.49 21.08
N GLU A 665 -5.25 -52.26 22.12
CA GLU A 665 -4.34 -53.23 22.72
C GLU A 665 -5.11 -54.31 23.49
N ARG A 666 -4.57 -55.52 23.58
CA ARG A 666 -5.05 -56.56 24.50
C ARG A 666 -4.18 -56.55 25.76
N LEU A 667 -4.74 -56.08 26.88
CA LEU A 667 -4.03 -56.03 28.17
C LEU A 667 -3.91 -57.38 28.86
N SER A 668 -4.86 -58.29 28.65
CA SER A 668 -4.84 -59.62 29.25
C SER A 668 -5.68 -60.62 28.46
N ALA A 669 -5.75 -61.88 28.93
CA ALA A 669 -6.61 -62.88 28.32
C ALA A 669 -8.09 -62.44 28.25
N THR A 670 -8.54 -61.59 29.17
CA THR A 670 -9.95 -61.19 29.32
C THR A 670 -10.18 -59.68 29.21
N THR A 671 -9.16 -58.88 28.89
CA THR A 671 -9.27 -57.41 28.90
C THR A 671 -8.68 -56.78 27.63
N LEU A 672 -9.45 -55.88 27.02
CA LEU A 672 -9.10 -55.08 25.85
C LEU A 672 -9.11 -53.59 26.19
N LEU A 673 -8.17 -52.86 25.62
CA LEU A 673 -8.25 -51.40 25.45
C LEU A 673 -8.81 -51.10 24.08
N MET A 674 -9.80 -50.22 24.05
CA MET A 674 -10.47 -49.79 22.83
C MET A 674 -10.49 -48.27 22.73
N SER A 675 -10.60 -47.78 21.49
CA SER A 675 -10.73 -46.35 21.17
C SER A 675 -11.98 -45.76 21.83
N GLN A 676 -11.87 -44.51 22.30
CA GLN A 676 -12.99 -43.76 22.86
C GLN A 676 -13.94 -43.21 21.77
N GLU A 677 -13.54 -43.28 20.49
CA GLU A 677 -14.40 -42.87 19.37
C GLU A 677 -15.72 -43.64 19.31
N LEU A 678 -15.74 -44.82 19.91
CA LEU A 678 -16.89 -45.70 19.93
C LEU A 678 -17.67 -45.49 21.22
N SER A 679 -18.86 -44.88 21.09
CA SER A 679 -19.76 -44.70 22.23
C SER A 679 -20.22 -46.06 22.78
N ARG A 680 -20.66 -46.10 24.04
CA ARG A 680 -21.17 -47.33 24.66
C ARG A 680 -22.32 -47.95 23.86
N ASP A 681 -23.20 -47.12 23.29
CA ASP A 681 -24.36 -47.58 22.53
C ASP A 681 -23.93 -48.17 21.18
N GLU A 682 -22.97 -47.56 20.51
CA GLU A 682 -22.38 -48.10 19.28
C GLU A 682 -21.64 -49.41 19.56
N LEU A 683 -20.91 -49.49 20.67
CA LEU A 683 -20.18 -50.70 21.05
C LEU A 683 -21.16 -51.84 21.33
N THR A 684 -22.28 -51.53 21.99
CA THR A 684 -23.35 -52.50 22.24
C THR A 684 -23.89 -53.05 20.91
N ARG A 685 -24.21 -52.17 19.95
CA ARG A 685 -24.73 -52.57 18.63
C ARG A 685 -23.76 -53.43 17.82
N LEU A 686 -22.45 -53.19 17.95
CA LEU A 686 -21.44 -53.99 17.25
C LEU A 686 -21.21 -55.35 17.93
N LEU A 687 -21.36 -55.43 19.25
CA LEU A 687 -21.17 -56.67 20.02
C LEU A 687 -22.40 -57.60 19.97
N GLU A 688 -23.61 -57.06 19.84
CA GLU A 688 -24.86 -57.82 19.81
C GLU A 688 -24.88 -58.93 18.72
N PRO A 689 -24.49 -58.68 17.46
CA PRO A 689 -24.39 -59.72 16.42
C PRO A 689 -23.43 -60.86 16.76
N LEU A 690 -22.43 -60.63 17.61
CA LEU A 690 -21.47 -61.63 18.07
C LEU A 690 -21.97 -62.44 19.28
N GLY A 691 -23.19 -62.14 19.75
CA GLY A 691 -23.79 -62.69 20.96
C GLY A 691 -23.10 -62.19 22.24
N VAL A 692 -22.45 -61.02 22.18
CA VAL A 692 -21.78 -60.39 23.32
C VAL A 692 -22.61 -59.19 23.75
N PHE A 693 -22.93 -59.12 25.04
CA PHE A 693 -23.74 -58.02 25.59
C PHE A 693 -22.93 -57.26 26.63
N LEU A 694 -23.01 -55.93 26.59
CA LEU A 694 -22.41 -55.09 27.62
C LEU A 694 -23.29 -55.12 28.87
N GLU A 695 -22.70 -55.52 29.98
CA GLU A 695 -23.37 -55.43 31.29
C GLU A 695 -23.48 -53.96 31.71
N SER A 696 -24.55 -53.63 32.45
CA SER A 696 -24.64 -52.36 33.16
C SER A 696 -23.57 -52.36 34.24
N GLY A 697 -22.49 -51.61 34.03
CA GLY A 697 -21.46 -51.45 35.04
C GLY A 697 -22.03 -50.72 36.25
N ASP A 698 -21.90 -51.31 37.43
CA ASP A 698 -21.87 -50.55 38.67
C ASP A 698 -20.52 -49.83 38.73
N GLY A 699 -20.56 -48.49 38.76
CA GLY A 699 -19.50 -47.59 39.25
C GLY A 699 -18.08 -47.83 38.78
#